data_AF-A0A1C6AP04-F1
#
_entry.id   AF-A0A1C6AP04-F1
#
_cell.length_a   1.000
_cell.length_b   1.000
_cell.length_c   1.000
_cell.angle_alpha   90.00
_cell.angle_beta   90.00
_cell.angle_gamma   90.00
#
_symmetry.space_group_name_H-M   'P 1'
#
loop_
_entity.id
_entity.type
_entity.pdbx_description
1 polymer ?
#
loop_
_entity_poly.entity_id
_entity_poly.type
_entity_poly.pdbx_seq_one_letter_code
_entity_poly.pdbx_strand_id
1 'polypeptide(L)'
;MNKRDYIREVESLRTPDHLRRRITSLPSRRTARSFRWGRLLSLAACLVLVIALAVALPALLRGLYPGGEIVSPPVATGSGDTIPDEELAQLLAAEFPGGQQPGDTWELLCSISGDGCTLGVLRYEGPHAFGLGSLFVGVFDNRTREPVEPVTIINGDDGEVYTWVDTTAQRQYLLCTNVVVTHGAESCTAALFSFDGSRLSTVTELPDVALEAENLPQGAETMFQSDTTFWEDHKGIINGAGLDLYERNPDWDAASAKEDDQWFYLCYVPLSEEEQAPLTDITGPTQTDPTVGFDWYNPPVLPLIVDGDSTGLRTWRKLTVDFTGGLSGEQASADALRYPSVTDRYVVENTSGRDLTVTLCYPQANNLTASSTALPSITLDGYQQDNTPLIGGALFPDVGDSWTGDFTTWEDYRDAMDSGDALSGAKADPVGMLAGVPVAVYDIVPSQDYETIQDSLDDPWSATLAVECTLSDPEAQVFVYGLEGYAPLSEDQLSRRYSFALNDNAAGLHRIIVVGGSLETGPVAGYTDGSCIQTVPELTGQVSAKENLSLSDALLDCVEDFYYQPEGSVYYTEDTVQRVLCDLILNYVCGPSLSNALYGDPSQGVMADAYAENAAFIRVDDLISTVSGMLRFLFWTYDVTIPAGGHVILEATQQISLSGSLTRDEDDYLVVGAPYGFDFAPTLAGSPPLESLELEVIHGDGLTVSESNFNLSFDGYGAVSYLDPTAERYFFSVSGKK
;
A
#
# COMPACT_ATOMS: atom_id res chain seq x y z
N MET A 1 -3.90 -28.77 -19.67
CA MET A 1 -3.17 -29.52 -20.73
C MET A 1 -2.92 -30.97 -20.29
N ASN A 2 -3.30 -31.98 -21.08
CA ASN A 2 -3.16 -33.38 -20.62
C ASN A 2 -1.73 -33.93 -20.89
N LYS A 3 -1.36 -35.02 -20.21
CA LYS A 3 -0.01 -35.62 -20.27
C LYS A 3 0.45 -36.00 -21.69
N ARG A 4 -0.47 -36.27 -22.62
CA ARG A 4 -0.12 -36.54 -24.04
C ARG A 4 0.19 -35.27 -24.82
N ASP A 5 -0.43 -34.16 -24.45
CA ASP A 5 -0.19 -32.85 -25.08
C ASP A 5 1.14 -32.26 -24.60
N TYR A 6 1.44 -32.38 -23.30
CA TYR A 6 2.73 -32.00 -22.71
C TYR A 6 3.92 -32.81 -23.27
N ILE A 7 3.74 -34.12 -23.49
CA ILE A 7 4.81 -34.97 -24.07
C ILE A 7 5.07 -34.60 -25.54
N ARG A 8 4.05 -34.16 -26.30
CA ARG A 8 4.23 -33.67 -27.68
C ARG A 8 4.97 -32.34 -27.75
N GLU A 9 4.66 -31.40 -26.85
CA GLU A 9 5.37 -30.12 -26.79
C GLU A 9 6.83 -30.29 -26.39
N VAL A 10 7.11 -31.17 -25.42
CA VAL A 10 8.48 -31.51 -25.01
C VAL A 10 9.26 -32.23 -26.13
N GLU A 11 8.61 -33.05 -26.95
CA GLU A 11 9.23 -33.67 -28.14
C GLU A 11 9.54 -32.64 -29.25
N SER A 12 8.81 -31.52 -29.30
CA SER A 12 9.02 -30.46 -30.30
C SER A 12 10.24 -29.56 -30.03
N LEU A 13 10.70 -29.47 -28.78
CA LEU A 13 11.71 -28.51 -28.32
C LEU A 13 13.17 -29.03 -28.32
N ARG A 14 13.45 -30.20 -28.93
CA ARG A 14 14.81 -30.80 -29.10
C ARG A 14 15.77 -30.58 -27.91
N THR A 15 15.30 -30.87 -26.70
CA THR A 15 16.09 -30.64 -25.47
C THR A 15 17.25 -31.66 -25.33
N PRO A 16 18.45 -31.26 -24.85
CA PRO A 16 19.62 -32.14 -24.72
C PRO A 16 19.44 -33.33 -23.74
N ASP A 17 20.09 -34.46 -24.03
CA ASP A 17 19.93 -35.76 -23.34
C ASP A 17 20.24 -35.78 -21.83
N HIS A 18 20.91 -34.75 -21.29
CA HIS A 18 21.21 -34.67 -19.86
C HIS A 18 20.01 -34.18 -19.04
N LEU A 19 19.17 -33.30 -19.59
CA LEU A 19 17.92 -32.84 -18.96
C LEU A 19 16.85 -33.95 -18.95
N ARG A 20 16.80 -34.75 -20.01
CA ARG A 20 15.93 -35.95 -20.10
C ARG A 20 16.21 -36.98 -19.01
N ARG A 21 17.46 -37.08 -18.54
CA ARG A 21 17.89 -38.01 -17.47
C ARG A 21 17.60 -37.51 -16.05
N ARG A 22 17.55 -36.19 -15.81
CA ARG A 22 17.14 -35.62 -14.51
C ARG A 22 15.63 -35.70 -14.26
N ILE A 23 14.83 -35.66 -15.33
CA ILE A 23 13.35 -35.71 -15.23
C ILE A 23 12.84 -37.15 -15.00
N THR A 24 13.52 -38.17 -15.54
CA THR A 24 13.14 -39.58 -15.34
C THR A 24 13.52 -40.14 -13.96
N SER A 25 14.31 -39.41 -13.16
CA SER A 25 14.74 -39.81 -11.82
C SER A 25 13.82 -39.33 -10.69
N LEU A 26 12.73 -38.61 -11.00
CA LEU A 26 11.79 -38.15 -9.98
C LEU A 26 10.88 -39.30 -9.49
N PRO A 27 10.81 -39.60 -8.18
CA PRO A 27 10.04 -40.72 -7.66
C PRO A 27 8.52 -40.44 -7.67
N SER A 28 7.77 -41.33 -8.30
CA SER A 28 6.30 -41.32 -8.33
C SER A 28 5.69 -41.74 -6.99
N ARG A 29 4.87 -40.88 -6.36
CA ARG A 29 4.00 -41.26 -5.23
C ARG A 29 2.83 -42.14 -5.72
N ARG A 30 2.55 -43.17 -4.93
CA ARG A 30 1.63 -44.29 -5.20
C ARG A 30 0.15 -43.88 -5.09
N THR A 31 -0.63 -44.30 -6.07
CA THR A 31 -2.11 -44.38 -6.02
C THR A 31 -2.58 -45.44 -5.01
N ALA A 32 -3.47 -45.07 -4.08
CA ALA A 32 -4.23 -46.02 -3.26
C ALA A 32 -5.61 -46.29 -3.88
N ARG A 33 -6.05 -47.55 -3.79
CA ARG A 33 -7.22 -48.13 -4.45
C ARG A 33 -8.55 -47.66 -3.83
N SER A 34 -9.56 -47.53 -4.68
CA SER A 34 -10.97 -47.27 -4.35
C SER A 34 -11.67 -48.49 -3.72
N PHE A 35 -12.53 -48.24 -2.74
CA PHE A 35 -13.47 -49.23 -2.19
C PHE A 35 -14.91 -48.68 -2.29
N ARG A 36 -15.83 -49.49 -2.82
CA ARG A 36 -17.18 -49.09 -3.28
C ARG A 36 -18.20 -49.04 -2.12
N TRP A 37 -18.80 -47.87 -1.86
CA TRP A 37 -19.97 -47.71 -0.95
C TRP A 37 -21.22 -47.05 -1.61
N GLY A 38 -21.21 -46.82 -2.92
CA GLY A 38 -22.26 -46.05 -3.63
C GLY A 38 -23.66 -46.68 -3.76
N ARG A 39 -24.00 -47.74 -3.02
CA ARG A 39 -25.35 -48.37 -3.10
C ARG A 39 -26.16 -48.32 -1.81
N LEU A 40 -25.60 -47.87 -0.68
CA LEU A 40 -26.34 -47.72 0.59
C LEU A 40 -26.76 -46.27 0.88
N LEU A 41 -26.01 -45.27 0.40
CA LEU A 41 -26.34 -43.84 0.58
C LEU A 41 -27.60 -43.40 -0.19
N SER A 42 -27.91 -44.03 -1.32
CA SER A 42 -29.08 -43.66 -2.13
C SER A 42 -30.42 -44.10 -1.50
N LEU A 43 -30.40 -45.11 -0.62
CA LEU A 43 -31.59 -45.53 0.14
C LEU A 43 -31.85 -44.65 1.37
N ALA A 44 -30.79 -44.05 1.95
CA ALA A 44 -30.93 -43.11 3.06
C ALA A 44 -31.50 -41.75 2.61
N ALA A 45 -31.06 -41.25 1.44
CA ALA A 45 -31.58 -40.00 0.87
C ALA A 45 -33.09 -40.05 0.53
N CYS A 46 -33.58 -41.19 0.02
CA CYS A 46 -35.02 -41.35 -0.25
C CYS A 46 -35.87 -41.43 1.02
N LEU A 47 -35.33 -41.94 2.14
CA LEU A 47 -36.07 -42.02 3.40
C LEU A 47 -36.19 -40.64 4.07
N VAL A 48 -35.14 -39.81 3.96
CA VAL A 48 -35.12 -38.44 4.49
C VAL A 48 -36.10 -37.54 3.72
N LEU A 49 -36.19 -37.67 2.39
CA LEU A 49 -37.16 -36.94 1.56
C LEU A 49 -38.62 -37.27 1.89
N VAL A 50 -38.93 -38.55 2.19
CA VAL A 50 -40.30 -38.96 2.55
C VAL A 50 -40.70 -38.45 3.95
N ILE A 51 -39.74 -38.38 4.88
CA ILE A 51 -39.99 -37.84 6.23
C ILE A 51 -40.12 -36.32 6.19
N ALA A 52 -39.29 -35.62 5.42
CA ALA A 52 -39.38 -34.16 5.24
C ALA A 52 -40.72 -33.74 4.60
N LEU A 53 -41.22 -34.50 3.62
CA LEU A 53 -42.51 -34.22 2.98
C LEU A 53 -43.72 -34.45 3.93
N ALA A 54 -43.60 -35.40 4.87
CA ALA A 54 -44.65 -35.67 5.86
C ALA A 54 -44.70 -34.61 6.98
N VAL A 55 -43.57 -33.97 7.29
CA VAL A 55 -43.47 -32.90 8.30
C VAL A 55 -43.88 -31.53 7.74
N ALA A 56 -43.70 -31.27 6.44
CA ALA A 56 -44.06 -30.00 5.79
C ALA A 56 -45.55 -29.89 5.37
N LEU A 57 -46.28 -31.01 5.30
CA LEU A 57 -47.67 -31.05 4.83
C LEU A 57 -48.67 -30.19 5.66
N PRO A 58 -48.55 -30.05 6.99
CA PRO A 58 -49.42 -29.17 7.78
C PRO A 58 -49.16 -27.67 7.56
N ALA A 59 -47.95 -27.28 7.14
CA ALA A 59 -47.58 -25.89 6.86
C ALA A 59 -48.09 -25.45 5.47
N LEU A 60 -47.97 -26.33 4.47
CA LEU A 60 -48.47 -26.08 3.10
C LEU A 60 -50.00 -25.99 3.02
N LEU A 61 -50.74 -26.64 3.93
CA LEU A 61 -52.21 -26.60 3.96
C LEU A 61 -52.79 -25.38 4.70
N ARG A 62 -51.98 -24.57 5.41
CA ARG A 62 -52.44 -23.33 6.04
C ARG A 62 -52.59 -22.15 5.06
N GLY A 63 -52.03 -22.25 3.85
CA GLY A 63 -52.15 -21.23 2.79
C GLY A 63 -53.42 -21.31 1.94
N LEU A 64 -54.35 -22.22 2.22
CA LEU A 64 -55.58 -22.41 1.43
C LEU A 64 -56.84 -22.25 2.29
N TYR A 65 -57.12 -21.01 2.70
CA TYR A 65 -58.46 -20.59 3.12
C TYR A 65 -59.01 -19.56 2.12
N PRO A 66 -60.07 -19.88 1.36
CA PRO A 66 -60.80 -18.90 0.58
C PRO A 66 -61.89 -18.26 1.46
N GLY A 67 -61.74 -16.97 1.74
CA GLY A 67 -62.82 -16.10 2.20
C GLY A 67 -62.78 -15.69 3.68
N GLY A 68 -62.74 -14.37 3.91
CA GLY A 68 -63.01 -13.78 5.22
C GLY A 68 -62.41 -12.37 5.37
N GLU A 69 -63.26 -11.35 5.15
CA GLU A 69 -63.21 -9.94 5.58
C GLU A 69 -61.90 -9.12 5.45
N ILE A 70 -62.02 -8.04 4.66
CA ILE A 70 -61.05 -6.95 4.56
C ILE A 70 -60.96 -6.27 5.94
N VAL A 71 -59.97 -6.63 6.73
CA VAL A 71 -59.48 -5.79 7.83
C VAL A 71 -58.46 -4.84 7.21
N SER A 72 -58.77 -3.54 7.24
CA SER A 72 -57.82 -2.51 6.82
C SER A 72 -56.56 -2.60 7.69
N PRO A 73 -55.35 -2.51 7.12
CA PRO A 73 -54.13 -2.49 7.92
C PRO A 73 -54.12 -1.25 8.84
N PRO A 74 -53.56 -1.34 10.05
CA PRO A 74 -53.51 -0.21 10.96
C PRO A 74 -52.61 0.88 10.36
N VAL A 75 -53.19 2.07 10.20
CA VAL A 75 -52.44 3.30 9.91
C VAL A 75 -51.65 3.67 11.16
N ALA A 76 -50.37 4.00 11.00
CA ALA A 76 -49.49 4.46 12.07
C ALA A 76 -50.19 5.52 12.93
N THR A 77 -50.24 5.28 14.24
CA THR A 77 -50.83 6.22 15.20
C THR A 77 -49.73 7.06 15.84
N GLY A 78 -49.82 8.39 15.71
CA GLY A 78 -48.77 9.31 16.12
C GLY A 78 -48.32 9.27 17.60
N SER A 79 -47.07 9.73 17.77
CA SER A 79 -46.29 10.06 18.99
C SER A 79 -46.02 8.95 20.02
N GLY A 80 -45.39 7.86 19.60
CA GLY A 80 -44.61 6.98 20.49
C GLY A 80 -43.12 7.30 20.44
N ASP A 81 -42.41 7.19 21.57
CA ASP A 81 -40.95 7.30 21.61
C ASP A 81 -40.31 6.26 20.67
N THR A 82 -39.27 6.66 19.92
CA THR A 82 -38.48 5.77 19.03
C THR A 82 -38.12 4.46 19.74
N ILE A 83 -38.20 3.34 19.02
CA ILE A 83 -37.80 2.04 19.58
C ILE A 83 -36.28 2.08 19.85
N PRO A 84 -35.80 1.84 21.08
CA PRO A 84 -34.37 1.75 21.35
C PRO A 84 -33.71 0.64 20.53
N ASP A 85 -32.48 0.85 20.07
CA ASP A 85 -31.79 -0.08 19.17
C ASP A 85 -31.70 -1.52 19.69
N GLU A 86 -31.44 -1.72 20.98
CA GLU A 86 -31.41 -3.05 21.59
C GLU A 86 -32.79 -3.76 21.53
N GLU A 87 -33.88 -2.99 21.69
CA GLU A 87 -35.24 -3.50 21.58
C GLU A 87 -35.61 -3.78 20.11
N LEU A 88 -35.24 -2.87 19.19
CA LEU A 88 -35.46 -3.02 17.76
C LEU A 88 -34.73 -4.26 17.21
N ALA A 89 -33.50 -4.49 17.64
CA ALA A 89 -32.72 -5.67 17.28
C ALA A 89 -33.43 -6.95 17.72
N GLN A 90 -33.97 -6.99 18.95
CA GLN A 90 -34.72 -8.14 19.45
C GLN A 90 -36.02 -8.38 18.68
N LEU A 91 -36.73 -7.30 18.31
CA LEU A 91 -37.96 -7.39 17.51
C LEU A 91 -37.66 -7.95 16.11
N LEU A 92 -36.62 -7.46 15.43
CA LEU A 92 -36.18 -7.99 14.13
C LEU A 92 -35.73 -9.46 14.24
N ALA A 93 -34.93 -9.78 15.25
CA ALA A 93 -34.45 -11.15 15.47
C ALA A 93 -35.60 -12.13 15.80
N ALA A 94 -36.69 -11.66 16.38
CA ALA A 94 -37.86 -12.48 16.68
C ALA A 94 -38.64 -12.92 15.41
N GLU A 95 -38.44 -12.21 14.29
CA GLU A 95 -39.07 -12.52 13.00
C GLU A 95 -38.33 -13.65 12.24
N PHE A 96 -37.30 -14.26 12.84
CA PHE A 96 -36.59 -15.39 12.26
C PHE A 96 -37.56 -16.57 11.97
N PRO A 97 -37.68 -17.07 10.71
CA PRO A 97 -38.69 -18.06 10.34
C PRO A 97 -38.63 -19.40 11.10
N GLY A 98 -37.45 -19.76 11.62
CA GLY A 98 -37.23 -20.98 12.42
C GLY A 98 -37.40 -20.81 13.92
N GLY A 99 -37.62 -19.58 14.39
CA GLY A 99 -37.47 -19.19 15.79
C GLY A 99 -36.01 -19.21 16.26
N GLN A 100 -35.65 -18.27 17.13
CA GLN A 100 -34.31 -18.12 17.70
C GLN A 100 -33.82 -19.42 18.36
N GLN A 101 -32.59 -19.83 18.03
CA GLN A 101 -31.92 -20.99 18.60
C GLN A 101 -30.81 -20.57 19.57
N PRO A 102 -30.42 -21.43 20.52
CA PRO A 102 -29.25 -21.19 21.36
C PRO A 102 -27.97 -21.11 20.51
N GLY A 103 -27.31 -19.95 20.52
CA GLY A 103 -26.07 -19.70 19.77
C GLY A 103 -26.24 -18.81 18.55
N ASP A 104 -27.47 -18.41 18.21
CA ASP A 104 -27.71 -17.40 17.18
C ASP A 104 -27.15 -16.04 17.64
N THR A 105 -26.53 -15.32 16.72
CA THR A 105 -25.99 -13.97 16.91
C THR A 105 -26.63 -13.02 15.92
N TRP A 106 -26.75 -11.74 16.29
CA TRP A 106 -27.28 -10.73 15.40
C TRP A 106 -26.74 -9.35 15.74
N GLU A 107 -26.71 -8.49 14.73
CA GLU A 107 -26.20 -7.13 14.79
C GLU A 107 -27.20 -6.19 14.10
N LEU A 108 -27.54 -5.09 14.75
CA LEU A 108 -28.37 -4.05 14.14
C LEU A 108 -27.46 -3.14 13.30
N LEU A 109 -27.64 -3.17 11.98
CA LEU A 109 -26.85 -2.38 11.03
C LEU A 109 -27.44 -0.98 10.81
N CYS A 110 -28.75 -0.82 10.99
CA CYS A 110 -29.45 0.44 10.71
C CYS A 110 -30.67 0.62 11.60
N SER A 111 -30.91 1.85 12.05
CA SER A 111 -32.05 2.28 12.87
C SER A 111 -32.47 3.70 12.44
N ILE A 112 -33.66 3.83 11.85
CA ILE A 112 -34.16 5.10 11.31
C ILE A 112 -35.52 5.42 11.92
N SER A 113 -35.60 6.54 12.62
CA SER A 113 -36.85 7.04 13.20
C SER A 113 -37.80 7.56 12.11
N GLY A 114 -39.04 7.13 12.18
CA GLY A 114 -40.13 7.59 11.32
C GLY A 114 -41.29 8.21 12.10
N ASP A 115 -42.39 8.46 11.40
CA ASP A 115 -43.64 9.03 11.91
C ASP A 115 -44.42 8.02 12.75
N GLY A 116 -43.95 7.81 13.99
CA GLY A 116 -44.55 6.85 14.92
C GLY A 116 -44.18 5.39 14.63
N CYS A 117 -43.21 5.16 13.74
CA CYS A 117 -42.57 3.87 13.51
C CYS A 117 -41.04 4.01 13.51
N THR A 118 -40.34 2.87 13.54
CA THR A 118 -38.87 2.80 13.43
C THR A 118 -38.53 1.74 12.39
N LEU A 119 -37.75 2.11 11.38
CA LEU A 119 -37.15 1.19 10.42
C LEU A 119 -35.86 0.63 11.02
N GLY A 120 -35.63 -0.67 10.84
CA GLY A 120 -34.36 -1.28 11.18
C GLY A 120 -33.89 -2.31 10.15
N VAL A 121 -32.58 -2.48 10.10
CA VAL A 121 -31.90 -3.54 9.34
C VAL A 121 -31.02 -4.33 10.29
N LEU A 122 -31.23 -5.63 10.37
CA LEU A 122 -30.50 -6.54 11.26
C LEU A 122 -29.76 -7.58 10.41
N ARG A 123 -28.48 -7.81 10.67
CA ARG A 123 -27.74 -8.97 10.19
C ARG A 123 -27.89 -10.10 11.20
N TYR A 124 -28.39 -11.24 10.75
CA TYR A 124 -28.67 -12.40 11.58
C TYR A 124 -27.79 -13.58 11.17
N GLU A 125 -27.10 -14.17 12.15
CA GLU A 125 -26.26 -15.34 11.98
C GLU A 125 -26.90 -16.52 12.73
N GLY A 126 -27.35 -17.53 11.99
CA GLY A 126 -28.02 -18.71 12.53
C GLY A 126 -27.45 -20.01 11.99
N PRO A 127 -28.02 -21.17 12.34
CA PRO A 127 -27.57 -22.46 11.82
C PRO A 127 -27.67 -22.50 10.28
N HIS A 128 -26.63 -23.06 9.63
CA HIS A 128 -26.30 -23.09 8.18
C HIS A 128 -27.44 -23.22 7.14
N ALA A 129 -28.67 -23.58 7.50
CA ALA A 129 -29.78 -23.71 6.57
C ALA A 129 -30.35 -22.36 6.05
N PHE A 130 -30.00 -21.23 6.69
CA PHE A 130 -30.52 -19.89 6.36
C PHE A 130 -29.41 -18.86 6.05
N GLY A 131 -28.16 -19.30 5.85
CA GLY A 131 -27.01 -18.41 5.69
C GLY A 131 -26.46 -17.85 7.00
N LEU A 132 -25.17 -17.51 7.03
CA LEU A 132 -24.46 -17.00 8.21
C LEU A 132 -24.52 -15.48 8.38
N GLY A 133 -25.22 -14.74 7.51
CA GLY A 133 -25.24 -13.26 7.53
C GLY A 133 -26.47 -12.69 6.83
N SER A 134 -27.65 -13.27 7.06
CA SER A 134 -28.89 -12.84 6.40
C SER A 134 -29.37 -11.48 6.91
N LEU A 135 -29.85 -10.62 6.02
CA LEU A 135 -30.39 -9.31 6.39
C LEU A 135 -31.90 -9.37 6.61
N PHE A 136 -32.35 -8.77 7.71
CA PHE A 136 -33.74 -8.61 8.11
C PHE A 136 -34.07 -7.12 8.07
N VAL A 137 -34.91 -6.71 7.12
CA VAL A 137 -35.31 -5.32 6.90
C VAL A 137 -36.77 -5.15 7.29
N GLY A 138 -37.07 -4.31 8.28
CA GLY A 138 -38.41 -4.20 8.85
C GLY A 138 -38.74 -2.83 9.43
N VAL A 139 -40.01 -2.44 9.33
CA VAL A 139 -40.55 -1.23 9.96
C VAL A 139 -41.49 -1.63 11.08
N PHE A 140 -41.30 -1.10 12.29
CA PHE A 140 -42.09 -1.44 13.48
C PHE A 140 -42.83 -0.21 14.01
N ASP A 141 -44.10 -0.36 14.39
CA ASP A 141 -44.85 0.70 15.05
C ASP A 141 -44.28 0.97 16.45
N ASN A 142 -43.94 2.21 16.74
CA ASN A 142 -43.28 2.58 17.99
C ASN A 142 -44.15 2.28 19.22
N ARG A 143 -45.47 2.19 19.07
CA ARG A 143 -46.37 1.98 20.20
C ARG A 143 -46.72 0.51 20.38
N THR A 144 -47.07 -0.21 19.31
CA THR A 144 -47.46 -1.62 19.40
C THR A 144 -46.27 -2.56 19.42
N ARG A 145 -45.09 -2.11 18.94
CA ARG A 145 -43.90 -2.92 18.69
C ARG A 145 -44.15 -4.07 17.69
N GLU A 146 -45.25 -3.99 16.94
CA GLU A 146 -45.57 -4.94 15.88
C GLU A 146 -45.00 -4.43 14.54
N PRO A 147 -44.56 -5.34 13.65
CA PRO A 147 -44.13 -4.93 12.31
C PRO A 147 -45.30 -4.33 11.53
N VAL A 148 -45.07 -3.18 10.89
CA VAL A 148 -46.05 -2.47 10.04
C VAL A 148 -46.39 -3.31 8.81
N GLU A 149 -45.40 -4.03 8.28
CA GLU A 149 -45.49 -5.00 7.20
C GLU A 149 -44.54 -6.17 7.48
N PRO A 150 -44.73 -7.36 6.86
CA PRO A 150 -43.83 -8.49 7.06
C PRO A 150 -42.36 -8.11 6.81
N VAL A 151 -41.48 -8.51 7.72
CA VAL A 151 -40.03 -8.27 7.59
C VAL A 151 -39.50 -8.93 6.33
N THR A 152 -38.74 -8.16 5.55
CA THR A 152 -38.10 -8.64 4.34
C THR A 152 -36.78 -9.30 4.70
N ILE A 153 -36.57 -10.53 4.23
CA ILE A 153 -35.36 -11.31 4.51
C ILE A 153 -34.55 -11.44 3.23
N ILE A 154 -33.31 -10.94 3.25
CA ILE A 154 -32.34 -11.11 2.16
C ILE A 154 -31.32 -12.14 2.63
N ASN A 155 -31.46 -13.36 2.12
CA ASN A 155 -30.68 -14.49 2.60
C ASN A 155 -29.23 -14.42 2.10
N GLY A 156 -28.29 -14.75 2.98
CA GLY A 156 -26.90 -14.96 2.61
C GLY A 156 -25.97 -15.08 3.80
N ASP A 157 -24.68 -15.08 3.52
CA ASP A 157 -23.59 -15.29 4.46
C ASP A 157 -22.87 -13.98 4.83
N ASP A 158 -22.99 -12.93 4.01
CA ASP A 158 -22.30 -11.65 4.20
C ASP A 158 -23.17 -10.48 3.72
N GLY A 159 -24.06 -10.03 4.60
CA GLY A 159 -25.03 -8.99 4.32
C GLY A 159 -24.54 -7.59 4.70
N GLU A 160 -24.70 -6.64 3.79
CA GLU A 160 -24.35 -5.22 3.99
C GLU A 160 -25.53 -4.30 3.66
N VAL A 161 -25.52 -3.09 4.23
CA VAL A 161 -26.50 -2.05 3.95
C VAL A 161 -25.84 -0.66 3.91
N TYR A 162 -26.28 0.18 2.99
CA TYR A 162 -25.96 1.60 2.94
C TYR A 162 -27.22 2.43 2.77
N THR A 163 -27.25 3.60 3.40
CA THR A 163 -28.44 4.45 3.42
C THR A 163 -28.10 5.90 3.08
N TRP A 164 -28.93 6.55 2.27
CA TRP A 164 -28.79 7.97 1.95
C TRP A 164 -30.15 8.66 1.89
N VAL A 165 -30.15 9.98 1.95
CA VAL A 165 -31.35 10.81 1.82
C VAL A 165 -31.34 11.49 0.47
N ASP A 166 -32.37 11.25 -0.34
CA ASP A 166 -32.64 12.10 -1.49
C ASP A 166 -33.35 13.37 -0.99
N THR A 167 -32.62 14.48 -0.99
CA THR A 167 -33.11 15.78 -0.52
C THR A 167 -34.18 16.38 -1.44
N THR A 168 -34.21 16.00 -2.72
CA THR A 168 -35.19 16.44 -3.71
C THR A 168 -36.51 15.69 -3.54
N ALA A 169 -36.44 14.37 -3.35
CA ALA A 169 -37.61 13.53 -3.10
C ALA A 169 -38.07 13.51 -1.63
N GLN A 170 -37.24 14.02 -0.70
CA GLN A 170 -37.40 13.90 0.75
C GLN A 170 -37.64 12.44 1.18
N ARG A 171 -36.86 11.51 0.63
CA ARG A 171 -36.98 10.08 0.89
C ARG A 171 -35.65 9.51 1.35
N GLN A 172 -35.73 8.59 2.30
CA GLN A 172 -34.58 7.79 2.71
C GLN A 172 -34.49 6.58 1.78
N TYR A 173 -33.31 6.29 1.26
CA TYR A 173 -33.02 5.09 0.48
C TYR A 173 -32.13 4.13 1.28
N LEU A 174 -32.31 2.84 1.02
CA LEU A 174 -31.52 1.75 1.61
C LEU A 174 -31.13 0.78 0.50
N LEU A 175 -29.84 0.68 0.24
CA LEU A 175 -29.25 -0.33 -0.63
C LEU A 175 -28.72 -1.46 0.24
N CYS A 176 -29.19 -2.68 -0.01
CA CYS A 176 -28.72 -3.88 0.66
C CYS A 176 -28.07 -4.82 -0.35
N THR A 177 -26.95 -5.43 0.02
CA THR A 177 -26.33 -6.55 -0.72
C THR A 177 -26.15 -7.74 0.21
N ASN A 178 -26.12 -8.94 -0.35
CA ASN A 178 -25.76 -10.14 0.41
C ASN A 178 -25.10 -11.17 -0.50
N VAL A 179 -24.06 -11.84 0.00
CA VAL A 179 -23.33 -12.90 -0.71
C VAL A 179 -23.61 -14.25 -0.08
N VAL A 180 -23.95 -15.25 -0.90
CA VAL A 180 -24.10 -16.66 -0.52
C VAL A 180 -22.90 -17.44 -1.04
N VAL A 181 -22.25 -18.21 -0.17
CA VAL A 181 -21.12 -19.08 -0.55
C VAL A 181 -21.56 -20.55 -0.58
N THR A 182 -21.67 -21.12 -1.77
CA THR A 182 -22.06 -22.53 -1.94
C THR A 182 -20.93 -23.32 -2.59
N HIS A 183 -20.34 -24.26 -1.84
CA HIS A 183 -19.22 -25.10 -2.30
C HIS A 183 -18.04 -24.30 -2.89
N GLY A 184 -17.76 -23.13 -2.30
CA GLY A 184 -16.69 -22.21 -2.73
C GLY A 184 -17.09 -21.22 -3.82
N ALA A 185 -18.29 -21.34 -4.42
CA ALA A 185 -18.79 -20.36 -5.38
C ALA A 185 -19.66 -19.32 -4.67
N GLU A 186 -19.29 -18.05 -4.81
CA GLU A 186 -20.12 -16.92 -4.39
C GLU A 186 -21.26 -16.65 -5.37
N SER A 187 -22.42 -16.27 -4.85
CA SER A 187 -23.55 -15.68 -5.59
C SER A 187 -24.05 -14.46 -4.81
N CYS A 188 -24.39 -13.39 -5.51
CA CYS A 188 -24.83 -12.15 -4.88
C CYS A 188 -26.36 -12.03 -4.89
N THR A 189 -26.89 -11.15 -4.06
CA THR A 189 -28.22 -10.57 -4.18
C THR A 189 -28.14 -9.11 -3.78
N ALA A 190 -28.94 -8.24 -4.40
CA ALA A 190 -29.08 -6.87 -3.96
C ALA A 190 -30.55 -6.44 -3.97
N ALA A 191 -30.91 -5.53 -3.08
CA ALA A 191 -32.23 -4.94 -3.01
C ALA A 191 -32.13 -3.45 -2.67
N LEU A 192 -32.94 -2.64 -3.36
CA LEU A 192 -33.05 -1.21 -3.10
C LEU A 192 -34.43 -0.91 -2.53
N PHE A 193 -34.46 -0.15 -1.43
CA PHE A 193 -35.68 0.28 -0.78
C PHE A 193 -35.71 1.80 -0.65
N SER A 194 -36.93 2.34 -0.58
CA SER A 194 -37.19 3.71 -0.17
C SER A 194 -38.12 3.72 1.05
N PHE A 195 -37.83 4.59 2.01
CA PHE A 195 -38.59 4.77 3.23
C PHE A 195 -39.09 6.22 3.30
N ASP A 196 -40.41 6.38 3.40
CA ASP A 196 -41.07 7.69 3.41
C ASP A 196 -41.31 8.25 4.82
N GLY A 197 -40.70 7.64 5.83
CA GLY A 197 -40.95 7.94 7.24
C GLY A 197 -42.07 7.09 7.84
N SER A 198 -42.87 6.38 7.07
CA SER A 198 -43.96 5.54 7.58
C SER A 198 -43.96 4.12 7.02
N ARG A 199 -43.58 3.95 5.76
CA ARG A 199 -43.61 2.69 5.02
C ARG A 199 -42.34 2.50 4.20
N LEU A 200 -41.95 1.24 4.07
CA LEU A 200 -40.85 0.80 3.21
C LEU A 200 -41.42 0.36 1.86
N SER A 201 -40.82 0.81 0.76
CA SER A 201 -41.21 0.44 -0.61
C SER A 201 -39.99 -0.07 -1.37
N THR A 202 -40.10 -1.22 -2.03
CA THR A 202 -39.05 -1.72 -2.93
C THR A 202 -38.94 -0.84 -4.17
N VAL A 203 -37.71 -0.51 -4.55
CA VAL A 203 -37.37 0.22 -5.78
C VAL A 203 -36.85 -0.80 -6.78
N THR A 204 -37.61 -1.02 -7.84
CA THR A 204 -37.31 -2.07 -8.85
C THR A 204 -36.78 -1.53 -10.16
N GLU A 205 -36.93 -0.22 -10.39
CA GLU A 205 -36.44 0.48 -11.58
C GLU A 205 -35.20 1.27 -11.20
N LEU A 206 -34.20 1.24 -12.07
CA LEU A 206 -33.00 2.05 -11.91
C LEU A 206 -33.31 3.54 -12.14
N PRO A 207 -32.70 4.45 -11.36
CA PRO A 207 -32.82 5.88 -11.64
C PRO A 207 -32.15 6.22 -12.98
N ASP A 208 -32.54 7.35 -13.59
CA ASP A 208 -32.03 7.75 -14.90
C ASP A 208 -30.49 7.84 -14.93
N VAL A 209 -29.87 8.33 -13.85
CA VAL A 209 -28.41 8.38 -13.67
C VAL A 209 -27.73 7.00 -13.73
N ALA A 210 -28.38 5.95 -13.23
CA ALA A 210 -27.87 4.57 -13.31
C ALA A 210 -27.98 4.03 -14.74
N LEU A 211 -29.04 4.39 -15.46
CA LEU A 211 -29.24 3.98 -16.85
C LEU A 211 -28.26 4.65 -17.82
N GLU A 212 -27.68 5.78 -17.41
CA GLU A 212 -26.63 6.49 -18.13
C GLU A 212 -25.21 5.99 -17.82
N ALA A 213 -25.05 5.07 -16.86
CA ALA A 213 -23.75 4.53 -16.48
C ALA A 213 -23.03 3.84 -17.67
N GLU A 214 -21.77 4.22 -17.89
CA GLU A 214 -20.98 3.64 -18.97
C GLU A 214 -20.65 2.17 -18.65
N ASN A 215 -20.85 1.28 -19.63
CA ASN A 215 -20.69 -0.17 -19.51
C ASN A 215 -21.67 -0.88 -18.56
N LEU A 216 -22.84 -0.29 -18.30
CA LEU A 216 -23.92 -0.99 -17.60
C LEU A 216 -24.21 -2.36 -18.28
N PRO A 217 -24.03 -3.50 -17.58
CA PRO A 217 -24.18 -4.81 -18.19
C PRO A 217 -25.62 -5.09 -18.60
N GLN A 218 -25.78 -5.89 -19.66
CA GLN A 218 -27.10 -6.27 -20.16
C GLN A 218 -27.90 -6.99 -19.07
N GLY A 219 -29.11 -6.51 -18.76
CA GLY A 219 -29.98 -7.08 -17.74
C GLY A 219 -29.90 -6.37 -16.38
N ALA A 220 -28.92 -5.48 -16.17
CA ALA A 220 -28.79 -4.70 -14.94
C ALA A 220 -30.02 -3.81 -14.67
N GLU A 221 -30.78 -3.42 -15.70
CA GLU A 221 -32.04 -2.69 -15.56
C GLU A 221 -33.09 -3.43 -14.71
N THR A 222 -32.90 -4.74 -14.52
CA THR A 222 -33.75 -5.59 -13.68
C THR A 222 -33.11 -6.00 -12.36
N MET A 223 -31.92 -5.50 -12.02
CA MET A 223 -31.12 -6.05 -10.91
C MET A 223 -31.78 -5.98 -9.52
N PHE A 224 -32.75 -5.09 -9.32
CA PHE A 224 -33.53 -5.01 -8.08
C PHE A 224 -34.92 -5.66 -8.16
N GLN A 225 -35.24 -6.33 -9.27
CA GLN A 225 -36.48 -7.08 -9.40
C GLN A 225 -36.34 -8.41 -8.67
N SER A 226 -37.38 -8.82 -7.94
CA SER A 226 -37.36 -10.03 -7.10
C SER A 226 -37.17 -11.35 -7.87
N ASP A 227 -37.48 -11.37 -9.17
CA ASP A 227 -37.37 -12.52 -10.07
C ASP A 227 -36.20 -12.40 -11.07
N THR A 228 -35.25 -11.48 -10.82
CA THR A 228 -34.06 -11.31 -11.66
C THR A 228 -33.12 -12.52 -11.59
N THR A 229 -32.51 -12.85 -12.72
CA THR A 229 -31.38 -13.80 -12.79
C THR A 229 -30.03 -13.08 -12.88
N PHE A 230 -30.02 -11.75 -12.83
CA PHE A 230 -28.82 -10.94 -13.01
C PHE A 230 -27.69 -11.31 -12.05
N TRP A 231 -28.01 -11.61 -10.80
CA TRP A 231 -27.00 -11.93 -9.78
C TRP A 231 -26.46 -13.38 -9.82
N GLU A 232 -26.91 -14.22 -10.75
CA GLU A 232 -26.37 -15.59 -10.89
C GLU A 232 -24.89 -15.56 -11.32
N ASP A 233 -24.55 -14.62 -12.20
CA ASP A 233 -23.22 -14.40 -12.77
C ASP A 233 -22.64 -13.01 -12.49
N HIS A 234 -23.29 -12.22 -11.62
CA HIS A 234 -22.78 -10.91 -11.19
C HIS A 234 -22.65 -10.81 -9.67
N LYS A 235 -21.73 -9.94 -9.22
CA LYS A 235 -21.56 -9.54 -7.83
C LYS A 235 -21.64 -8.03 -7.72
N GLY A 236 -22.32 -7.54 -6.69
CA GLY A 236 -22.47 -6.13 -6.38
C GLY A 236 -21.86 -5.84 -5.02
N ILE A 237 -20.92 -4.91 -4.97
CA ILE A 237 -20.37 -4.37 -3.72
C ILE A 237 -20.88 -2.96 -3.55
N ILE A 238 -21.35 -2.64 -2.35
CA ILE A 238 -21.84 -1.30 -2.03
C ILE A 238 -20.67 -0.31 -2.07
N ASN A 239 -20.83 0.79 -2.79
CA ASN A 239 -19.88 1.88 -2.84
C ASN A 239 -20.64 3.21 -2.82
N GLY A 240 -20.79 3.78 -1.61
CA GLY A 240 -21.64 4.95 -1.37
C GLY A 240 -23.09 4.72 -1.81
N ALA A 241 -23.70 5.74 -2.44
CA ALA A 241 -25.05 5.66 -3.00
C ALA A 241 -25.10 4.91 -4.35
N GLY A 242 -24.32 3.85 -4.52
CA GLY A 242 -24.23 3.06 -5.75
C GLY A 242 -23.61 1.68 -5.53
N LEU A 243 -23.39 0.97 -6.64
CA LEU A 243 -22.88 -0.40 -6.66
C LEU A 243 -21.69 -0.54 -7.60
N ASP A 244 -20.58 -1.06 -7.10
CA ASP A 244 -19.53 -1.64 -7.94
C ASP A 244 -19.99 -3.02 -8.41
N LEU A 245 -20.16 -3.18 -9.73
CA LEU A 245 -20.59 -4.41 -10.36
C LEU A 245 -19.41 -5.21 -10.89
N TYR A 246 -19.49 -6.52 -10.72
CA TYR A 246 -18.52 -7.49 -11.20
C TYR A 246 -19.24 -8.62 -11.96
N GLU A 247 -18.59 -9.18 -12.98
CA GLU A 247 -19.01 -10.37 -13.72
C GLU A 247 -18.19 -11.60 -13.30
N ARG A 248 -18.81 -12.78 -13.29
CA ARG A 248 -18.13 -14.03 -12.97
C ARG A 248 -17.08 -14.37 -14.03
N ASN A 249 -15.86 -14.64 -13.58
CA ASN A 249 -14.81 -15.16 -14.44
C ASN A 249 -15.22 -16.54 -15.01
N PRO A 250 -15.39 -16.70 -16.34
CA PRO A 250 -15.83 -17.95 -16.94
C PRO A 250 -14.81 -19.08 -16.84
N ASP A 251 -13.53 -18.75 -16.60
CA ASP A 251 -12.44 -19.72 -16.43
C ASP A 251 -12.24 -20.12 -14.96
N TRP A 252 -12.98 -19.54 -14.03
CA TRP A 252 -12.91 -19.88 -12.61
C TRP A 252 -13.60 -21.22 -12.30
N ASP A 253 -12.91 -22.08 -11.55
CA ASP A 253 -13.41 -23.38 -11.10
C ASP A 253 -13.13 -23.53 -9.60
N ALA A 254 -14.21 -23.72 -8.81
CA ALA A 254 -14.16 -23.97 -7.38
C ALA A 254 -13.25 -25.16 -6.99
N ALA A 255 -12.94 -26.07 -7.92
CA ALA A 255 -12.04 -27.20 -7.68
C ALA A 255 -10.54 -26.85 -7.79
N SER A 256 -10.17 -25.70 -8.37
CA SER A 256 -8.79 -25.24 -8.53
C SER A 256 -8.52 -24.05 -7.61
N ALA A 257 -8.21 -24.31 -6.34
CA ALA A 257 -7.91 -23.28 -5.34
C ALA A 257 -6.68 -22.43 -5.71
N LYS A 258 -6.91 -21.37 -6.48
CA LYS A 258 -6.26 -20.08 -6.35
C LYS A 258 -7.37 -19.13 -5.91
N GLU A 259 -7.39 -18.76 -4.64
CA GLU A 259 -8.24 -17.68 -4.15
C GLU A 259 -7.70 -16.38 -4.78
N ASP A 260 -8.63 -15.61 -5.39
CA ASP A 260 -8.55 -14.22 -5.91
C ASP A 260 -9.05 -13.97 -7.36
N ASP A 261 -9.45 -15.00 -8.14
CA ASP A 261 -9.84 -14.80 -9.56
C ASP A 261 -11.35 -15.01 -9.89
N GLN A 262 -12.28 -15.02 -8.93
CA GLN A 262 -13.69 -15.36 -9.22
C GLN A 262 -14.45 -14.27 -10.01
N TRP A 263 -14.11 -13.00 -9.82
CA TRP A 263 -14.91 -11.86 -10.27
C TRP A 263 -14.07 -10.84 -11.06
N PHE A 264 -14.57 -10.39 -12.20
CA PHE A 264 -14.01 -9.28 -12.98
C PHE A 264 -14.84 -8.03 -12.77
N TYR A 265 -14.20 -6.92 -12.42
CA TYR A 265 -14.90 -5.64 -12.31
C TYR A 265 -15.48 -5.22 -13.66
N LEU A 266 -16.70 -4.67 -13.66
CA LEU A 266 -17.39 -4.16 -14.84
C LEU A 266 -17.49 -2.63 -14.81
N CYS A 267 -18.21 -2.10 -13.84
CA CYS A 267 -18.56 -0.69 -13.77
C CYS A 267 -19.11 -0.31 -12.39
N TYR A 268 -19.11 0.98 -12.10
CA TYR A 268 -19.87 1.56 -10.99
C TYR A 268 -21.26 2.00 -11.49
N VAL A 269 -22.30 1.69 -10.72
CA VAL A 269 -23.69 2.11 -11.00
C VAL A 269 -24.17 3.09 -9.94
N PRO A 270 -24.25 4.40 -10.24
CA PRO A 270 -24.76 5.40 -9.31
C PRO A 270 -26.28 5.25 -9.15
N LEU A 271 -26.80 5.28 -7.91
CA LEU A 271 -28.24 5.18 -7.63
C LEU A 271 -28.86 6.49 -7.10
N SER A 272 -28.09 7.58 -7.13
CA SER A 272 -28.51 8.92 -6.72
C SER A 272 -28.03 9.95 -7.73
N GLU A 273 -28.88 10.92 -8.07
CA GLU A 273 -28.59 12.05 -8.97
C GLU A 273 -27.72 13.14 -8.32
N GLU A 274 -27.25 12.95 -7.08
CA GLU A 274 -26.36 13.95 -6.47
C GLU A 274 -25.13 14.17 -7.37
N GLU A 275 -25.16 15.27 -8.12
CA GLU A 275 -24.04 16.18 -8.26
C GLU A 275 -23.48 16.27 -6.84
N GLN A 276 -22.37 15.57 -6.56
CA GLN A 276 -21.69 15.63 -5.27
C GLN A 276 -21.60 17.11 -4.93
N ALA A 277 -22.49 17.56 -4.06
CA ALA A 277 -22.57 18.97 -3.75
C ALA A 277 -21.17 19.30 -3.23
N PRO A 278 -20.53 20.40 -3.68
CA PRO A 278 -19.32 20.84 -3.03
C PRO A 278 -19.68 20.95 -1.55
N LEU A 279 -18.98 20.17 -0.73
CA LEU A 279 -19.11 20.17 0.73
C LEU A 279 -18.96 21.62 1.20
N THR A 280 -20.09 22.30 1.31
CA THR A 280 -20.19 23.71 1.65
C THR A 280 -21.22 23.86 2.75
N ASP A 281 -21.11 23.04 3.79
CA ASP A 281 -21.30 23.47 5.18
C ASP A 281 -21.00 22.35 6.20
N ILE A 282 -19.94 21.55 6.01
CA ILE A 282 -19.32 20.87 7.15
C ILE A 282 -18.31 21.86 7.71
N THR A 283 -18.75 22.72 8.63
CA THR A 283 -17.80 23.17 9.66
C THR A 283 -17.44 21.92 10.45
N GLY A 284 -16.44 21.18 9.97
CA GLY A 284 -15.77 20.18 10.78
C GLY A 284 -15.29 20.85 12.06
N PRO A 285 -15.04 20.09 13.13
CA PRO A 285 -14.27 20.64 14.23
C PRO A 285 -13.05 21.35 13.62
N THR A 286 -12.81 22.61 14.03
CA THR A 286 -11.56 23.33 13.72
C THR A 286 -10.42 22.34 13.83
N GLN A 287 -9.59 22.20 12.79
CA GLN A 287 -8.38 21.39 12.83
C GLN A 287 -7.64 21.74 14.13
N THR A 288 -7.72 20.84 15.10
CA THR A 288 -6.97 20.95 16.33
C THR A 288 -5.67 20.23 16.08
N ASP A 289 -4.55 20.91 16.34
CA ASP A 289 -3.25 20.26 16.40
C ASP A 289 -3.35 19.03 17.33
N PRO A 290 -2.67 17.92 17.00
CA PRO A 290 -2.69 16.74 17.84
C PRO A 290 -2.27 17.12 19.26
N THR A 291 -3.10 16.77 20.24
CA THR A 291 -2.79 16.98 21.66
C THR A 291 -1.71 16.02 22.15
N VAL A 292 -1.54 14.89 21.46
CA VAL A 292 -0.43 13.97 21.66
C VAL A 292 0.77 14.40 20.79
N GLY A 293 1.82 14.91 21.43
CA GLY A 293 3.13 15.04 20.80
C GLY A 293 3.82 13.68 20.74
N PHE A 294 4.21 13.23 19.56
CA PHE A 294 5.01 12.02 19.35
C PHE A 294 6.50 12.31 19.53
N ASP A 295 7.27 11.33 20.02
CA ASP A 295 8.73 11.45 20.13
C ASP A 295 9.41 11.27 18.77
N TRP A 296 8.76 10.55 17.84
CA TRP A 296 9.13 10.51 16.43
C TRP A 296 7.89 10.59 15.53
N TYR A 297 8.05 11.26 14.40
CA TYR A 297 7.04 11.39 13.37
C TYR A 297 7.45 10.55 12.16
N ASN A 298 6.53 9.70 11.69
CA ASN A 298 6.74 8.91 10.48
C ASN A 298 5.97 9.53 9.31
N PRO A 299 6.40 9.27 8.07
CA PRO A 299 5.80 9.88 6.89
C PRO A 299 4.28 9.65 6.76
N PRO A 300 3.50 10.67 6.38
CA PRO A 300 2.08 10.52 6.08
C PRO A 300 1.85 9.77 4.77
N VAL A 301 0.62 9.26 4.56
CA VAL A 301 0.19 8.83 3.23
C VAL A 301 -0.07 10.08 2.37
N LEU A 302 0.79 10.27 1.37
CA LEU A 302 0.76 11.40 0.46
C LEU A 302 -0.24 11.15 -0.68
N PRO A 303 -0.96 12.17 -1.16
CA PRO A 303 -1.96 12.02 -2.21
C PRO A 303 -1.31 11.86 -3.60
N LEU A 304 -2.03 11.21 -4.52
CA LEU A 304 -1.65 11.13 -5.93
C LEU A 304 -1.39 12.52 -6.53
N ILE A 305 -0.35 12.63 -7.35
CA ILE A 305 -0.05 13.82 -8.16
C ILE A 305 -0.31 13.51 -9.63
N VAL A 306 -0.80 14.50 -10.38
CA VAL A 306 -0.87 14.46 -11.85
C VAL A 306 0.14 15.44 -12.43
N ASP A 307 1.11 14.89 -13.17
CA ASP A 307 2.00 15.67 -14.02
C ASP A 307 1.40 15.80 -15.42
N GLY A 308 0.93 17.00 -15.75
CA GLY A 308 0.23 17.29 -17.00
C GLY A 308 -0.98 18.21 -16.78
N ASP A 309 -1.81 18.34 -17.82
CA ASP A 309 -3.05 19.10 -17.74
C ASP A 309 -4.14 18.24 -17.08
N SER A 310 -4.47 18.55 -15.82
CA SER A 310 -5.53 17.90 -15.07
C SER A 310 -6.92 18.46 -15.36
N THR A 311 -7.04 19.44 -16.28
CA THR A 311 -8.34 20.01 -16.66
C THR A 311 -9.23 18.95 -17.29
N GLY A 312 -10.40 18.72 -16.67
CA GLY A 312 -11.36 17.70 -17.12
C GLY A 312 -11.18 16.35 -16.43
N LEU A 313 -10.25 16.23 -15.47
CA LEU A 313 -10.20 15.07 -14.59
C LEU A 313 -11.12 15.23 -13.38
N ARG A 314 -11.72 14.12 -12.96
CA ARG A 314 -12.40 13.94 -11.66
C ARG A 314 -11.78 12.74 -10.96
N THR A 315 -11.70 12.75 -9.64
CA THR A 315 -11.03 11.66 -8.91
C THR A 315 -11.76 11.29 -7.63
N TRP A 316 -11.87 9.99 -7.37
CA TRP A 316 -12.37 9.43 -6.12
C TRP A 316 -11.26 8.65 -5.44
N ARG A 317 -11.07 8.86 -4.14
CA ARG A 317 -10.05 8.19 -3.35
C ARG A 317 -10.66 7.36 -2.23
N LYS A 318 -10.19 6.12 -2.09
CA LYS A 318 -10.46 5.24 -0.96
C LYS A 318 -9.15 4.83 -0.32
N LEU A 319 -8.99 5.13 0.96
CA LEU A 319 -7.85 4.74 1.76
C LEU A 319 -8.29 3.68 2.77
N THR A 320 -7.74 2.47 2.66
CA THR A 320 -7.99 1.37 3.59
C THR A 320 -6.76 1.16 4.47
N VAL A 321 -6.93 1.16 5.78
CA VAL A 321 -5.88 0.92 6.78
C VAL A 321 -6.21 -0.34 7.57
N ASP A 322 -5.39 -1.37 7.41
CA ASP A 322 -5.62 -2.69 8.01
C ASP A 322 -4.66 -2.96 9.18
N PHE A 323 -5.24 -3.01 10.38
CA PHE A 323 -4.61 -3.32 11.66
C PHE A 323 -4.81 -4.79 12.10
N THR A 324 -5.36 -5.68 11.29
CA THR A 324 -5.59 -7.10 11.64
C THR A 324 -4.30 -7.87 11.92
N GLY A 325 -3.16 -7.40 11.38
CA GLY A 325 -1.83 -7.88 11.74
C GLY A 325 -1.46 -7.66 13.23
N GLY A 326 -2.23 -6.84 13.94
CA GLY A 326 -2.01 -6.43 15.33
C GLY A 326 -0.91 -5.36 15.48
N LEU A 327 -0.99 -4.58 16.56
CA LEU A 327 0.04 -3.58 16.92
C LEU A 327 1.03 -4.09 17.98
N SER A 328 0.73 -5.21 18.64
CA SER A 328 1.55 -5.82 19.68
C SER A 328 2.10 -7.17 19.22
N GLY A 329 3.42 -7.31 19.21
CA GLY A 329 4.11 -8.58 18.99
C GLY A 329 4.04 -9.46 20.25
N GLU A 330 2.89 -10.08 20.55
CA GLU A 330 2.83 -10.98 21.71
C GLU A 330 3.53 -12.34 21.51
N GLN A 331 4.05 -12.66 20.30
CA GLN A 331 4.67 -13.99 20.11
C GLN A 331 5.71 -14.18 19.00
N ALA A 332 6.29 -13.13 18.41
CA ALA A 332 7.35 -13.31 17.40
C ALA A 332 8.50 -12.34 17.63
N SER A 333 9.48 -12.74 18.46
CA SER A 333 10.66 -11.96 18.89
C SER A 333 10.32 -10.59 19.51
N ALA A 334 10.95 -10.24 20.62
CA ALA A 334 10.63 -9.05 21.40
C ALA A 334 10.86 -7.70 20.69
N ASP A 335 11.14 -7.67 19.38
CA ASP A 335 11.65 -6.49 18.66
C ASP A 335 10.89 -6.12 17.36
N ALA A 336 9.83 -6.83 16.96
CA ALA A 336 9.12 -6.53 15.71
C ALA A 336 7.80 -5.79 15.94
N LEU A 337 7.81 -4.46 15.78
CA LEU A 337 6.59 -3.69 15.50
C LEU A 337 5.95 -4.25 14.23
N ARG A 338 4.68 -4.64 14.30
CA ARG A 338 3.91 -4.95 13.10
C ARG A 338 3.27 -3.67 12.58
N TYR A 339 3.62 -3.35 11.34
CA TYR A 339 3.15 -2.19 10.59
C TYR A 339 1.79 -2.50 9.94
N PRO A 340 0.79 -1.60 10.03
CA PRO A 340 -0.47 -1.80 9.32
C PRO A 340 -0.24 -1.81 7.81
N SER A 341 -1.08 -2.59 7.11
CA SER A 341 -1.16 -2.52 5.66
C SER A 341 -2.04 -1.34 5.26
N VAL A 342 -1.63 -0.61 4.24
CA VAL A 342 -2.38 0.51 3.67
C VAL A 342 -2.60 0.23 2.21
N THR A 343 -3.85 0.35 1.77
CA THR A 343 -4.25 0.36 0.37
C THR A 343 -4.81 1.72 0.03
N ASP A 344 -4.16 2.46 -0.86
CA ASP A 344 -4.62 3.75 -1.37
C ASP A 344 -5.09 3.60 -2.81
N ARG A 345 -6.39 3.75 -3.04
CA ARG A 345 -7.06 3.48 -4.32
C ARG A 345 -7.65 4.76 -4.89
N TYR A 346 -7.38 5.01 -6.16
CA TYR A 346 -7.89 6.14 -6.93
C TYR A 346 -8.66 5.65 -8.15
N VAL A 347 -9.80 6.26 -8.40
CA VAL A 347 -10.48 6.23 -9.71
C VAL A 347 -10.31 7.60 -10.34
N VAL A 348 -9.61 7.69 -11.47
CA VAL A 348 -9.35 8.94 -12.19
C VAL A 348 -10.13 8.93 -13.49
N GLU A 349 -11.18 9.74 -13.57
CA GLU A 349 -12.08 9.85 -14.74
C GLU A 349 -11.72 11.06 -15.60
N ASN A 350 -11.81 10.90 -16.92
CA ASN A 350 -11.73 11.97 -17.90
C ASN A 350 -13.14 12.38 -18.37
N THR A 351 -13.63 13.51 -17.85
CA THR A 351 -14.92 14.09 -18.23
C THR A 351 -14.89 14.93 -19.51
N SER A 352 -13.71 15.08 -20.13
CA SER A 352 -13.57 15.88 -21.34
C SER A 352 -14.03 15.11 -22.58
N GLY A 353 -14.45 15.83 -23.63
CA GLY A 353 -14.88 15.24 -24.91
C GLY A 353 -13.74 14.72 -25.80
N ARG A 354 -12.53 14.52 -25.25
CA ARG A 354 -11.35 14.01 -25.97
C ARG A 354 -10.48 13.17 -25.03
N ASP A 355 -9.66 12.30 -25.60
CA ASP A 355 -8.68 11.55 -24.80
C ASP A 355 -7.70 12.52 -24.13
N LEU A 356 -7.36 12.22 -22.87
CA LEU A 356 -6.38 12.96 -22.08
C LEU A 356 -5.17 12.06 -21.82
N THR A 357 -3.98 12.58 -22.09
CA THR A 357 -2.72 11.92 -21.72
C THR A 357 -2.10 12.70 -20.57
N VAL A 358 -1.88 12.02 -19.46
CA VAL A 358 -1.29 12.57 -18.24
C VAL A 358 -0.32 11.55 -17.65
N THR A 359 0.60 12.01 -16.80
CA THR A 359 1.45 11.14 -16.02
C THR A 359 0.93 11.12 -14.58
N LEU A 360 0.44 9.96 -14.12
CA LEU A 360 0.09 9.76 -12.72
C LEU A 360 1.37 9.52 -11.92
N CYS A 361 1.56 10.23 -10.81
CA CYS A 361 2.72 10.12 -9.94
C CYS A 361 2.26 9.76 -8.54
N TYR A 362 2.46 8.52 -8.11
CA TYR A 362 2.16 8.09 -6.74
C TYR A 362 3.36 8.35 -5.82
N PRO A 363 3.25 9.28 -4.85
CA PRO A 363 4.36 9.62 -3.97
C PRO A 363 4.41 8.77 -2.70
N GLN A 364 5.61 8.45 -2.24
CA GLN A 364 5.87 7.91 -0.91
C GLN A 364 7.13 8.54 -0.34
N ALA A 365 7.15 8.89 0.95
CA ALA A 365 8.39 9.21 1.63
C ALA A 365 8.91 7.96 2.37
N ASN A 366 10.12 7.50 2.02
CA ASN A 366 10.73 6.33 2.65
C ASN A 366 12.26 6.37 2.48
N ASN A 367 12.96 5.46 3.16
CA ASN A 367 14.39 5.27 2.96
C ASN A 367 14.66 4.53 1.64
N LEU A 368 15.75 4.86 0.95
CA LEU A 368 16.24 4.19 -0.26
C LEU A 368 16.48 2.68 -0.05
N THR A 369 16.83 2.29 1.18
CA THR A 369 17.03 0.89 1.59
C THR A 369 15.79 0.20 2.15
N ALA A 370 14.60 0.81 2.01
CA ALA A 370 13.35 0.22 2.49
C ALA A 370 13.12 -1.18 1.88
N SER A 371 12.55 -2.08 2.69
CA SER A 371 12.20 -3.42 2.23
C SER A 371 11.10 -3.36 1.17
N SER A 372 11.01 -4.41 0.35
CA SER A 372 9.95 -4.50 -0.67
C SER A 372 8.52 -4.47 -0.10
N THR A 373 8.33 -4.81 1.18
CA THR A 373 7.03 -4.73 1.85
C THR A 373 6.67 -3.32 2.32
N ALA A 374 7.67 -2.46 2.51
CA ALA A 374 7.48 -1.06 2.88
C ALA A 374 7.37 -0.15 1.66
N LEU A 375 7.78 -0.62 0.47
CA LEU A 375 7.56 0.06 -0.80
C LEU A 375 6.18 -0.33 -1.39
N PRO A 376 5.47 0.57 -2.08
CA PRO A 376 4.18 0.28 -2.68
C PRO A 376 4.27 -0.72 -3.82
N SER A 377 3.39 -1.72 -3.78
CA SER A 377 3.00 -2.50 -4.94
C SER A 377 1.85 -1.77 -5.62
N ILE A 378 2.04 -1.35 -6.88
CA ILE A 378 1.05 -0.55 -7.60
C ILE A 378 0.43 -1.35 -8.75
N THR A 379 -0.88 -1.27 -8.86
CA THR A 379 -1.64 -1.75 -10.02
C THR A 379 -2.29 -0.60 -10.76
N LEU A 380 -2.41 -0.75 -12.07
CA LEU A 380 -3.18 0.13 -12.94
C LEU A 380 -4.25 -0.72 -13.65
N ASP A 381 -5.52 -0.42 -13.45
CA ASP A 381 -6.67 -1.23 -13.88
C ASP A 381 -6.54 -2.71 -13.48
N GLY A 382 -6.02 -2.96 -12.27
CA GLY A 382 -5.77 -4.31 -11.74
C GLY A 382 -4.54 -5.01 -12.31
N TYR A 383 -3.82 -4.40 -13.26
CA TYR A 383 -2.58 -4.94 -13.79
C TYR A 383 -1.38 -4.45 -13.00
N GLN A 384 -0.63 -5.38 -12.42
CA GLN A 384 0.61 -5.08 -11.69
C GLN A 384 1.61 -4.36 -12.58
N GLN A 385 2.14 -3.25 -12.07
CA GLN A 385 3.16 -2.48 -12.77
C GLN A 385 4.52 -2.72 -12.14
N ASP A 386 5.52 -2.98 -12.98
CA ASP A 386 6.92 -3.05 -12.56
C ASP A 386 7.59 -1.74 -12.99
N ASN A 387 7.79 -0.83 -12.05
CA ASN A 387 8.43 0.46 -12.31
C ASN A 387 9.35 0.87 -11.16
N THR A 388 10.54 1.33 -11.52
CA THR A 388 11.49 1.93 -10.58
C THR A 388 11.01 3.36 -10.26
N PRO A 389 10.84 3.74 -8.98
CA PRO A 389 10.42 5.09 -8.66
C PRO A 389 11.48 6.12 -9.07
N LEU A 390 11.04 7.31 -9.47
CA LEU A 390 11.89 8.48 -9.50
C LEU A 390 12.25 8.88 -8.06
N ILE A 391 13.50 9.31 -7.86
CA ILE A 391 13.99 9.72 -6.55
C ILE A 391 13.95 11.23 -6.46
N GLY A 392 12.96 11.75 -5.75
CA GLY A 392 12.90 13.15 -5.37
C GLY A 392 14.07 13.50 -4.47
N GLY A 393 14.79 14.55 -4.84
CA GLY A 393 15.88 15.08 -4.03
C GLY A 393 15.35 15.56 -2.68
N ALA A 394 16.16 15.39 -1.63
CA ALA A 394 15.96 16.10 -0.37
C ALA A 394 17.29 16.67 0.11
N LEU A 395 17.43 17.97 -0.04
CA LEU A 395 18.24 18.82 0.81
C LEU A 395 17.43 20.09 1.05
N PHE A 396 16.81 20.22 2.22
CA PHE A 396 16.20 21.48 2.63
C PHE A 396 17.32 22.45 3.05
N PRO A 397 17.49 23.59 2.39
CA PRO A 397 18.66 24.45 2.61
C PRO A 397 18.72 25.21 3.94
N ASP A 398 17.75 25.05 4.85
CA ASP A 398 17.62 25.93 6.03
C ASP A 398 17.52 25.21 7.39
N VAL A 399 17.69 23.89 7.46
CA VAL A 399 17.71 23.15 8.74
C VAL A 399 19.16 22.88 9.16
N GLY A 400 19.73 23.85 9.88
CA GLY A 400 21.07 23.74 10.45
C GLY A 400 21.21 22.53 11.39
N ASP A 401 22.35 21.85 11.29
CA ASP A 401 22.94 20.91 12.25
C ASP A 401 22.26 19.55 12.51
N SER A 402 21.29 19.09 11.71
CA SER A 402 20.81 17.70 11.84
C SER A 402 21.24 16.80 10.69
N TRP A 403 21.93 15.72 11.04
CA TRP A 403 22.44 14.69 10.14
C TRP A 403 21.32 13.82 9.51
N THR A 404 20.06 14.22 9.66
CA THR A 404 18.88 13.34 9.60
C THR A 404 17.80 13.75 8.60
N GLY A 405 17.80 14.99 8.07
CA GLY A 405 16.68 15.44 7.24
C GLY A 405 15.37 15.37 8.02
N ASP A 406 15.33 16.12 9.14
CA ASP A 406 14.30 16.07 10.18
C ASP A 406 12.91 16.51 9.68
N PHE A 407 12.22 15.63 8.94
CA PHE A 407 10.78 15.67 8.86
C PHE A 407 10.22 15.23 10.20
N THR A 408 9.99 16.21 11.08
CA THR A 408 9.51 15.95 12.44
C THR A 408 8.03 16.29 12.58
N THR A 409 7.46 16.89 11.54
CA THR A 409 6.08 17.37 11.52
C THR A 409 5.44 17.19 10.14
N TRP A 410 4.11 17.28 10.09
CA TRP A 410 3.33 17.25 8.85
C TRP A 410 3.71 18.40 7.91
N GLU A 411 3.94 19.58 8.47
CA GLU A 411 4.22 20.82 7.75
C GLU A 411 5.46 20.66 6.87
N ASP A 412 6.47 19.91 7.33
CA ASP A 412 7.68 19.61 6.57
C ASP A 412 7.35 18.85 5.27
N TYR A 413 6.44 17.87 5.34
CA TYR A 413 6.00 17.09 4.16
C TYR A 413 5.14 17.92 3.21
N ARG A 414 4.19 18.69 3.76
CA ARG A 414 3.33 19.59 2.97
C ARG A 414 4.17 20.59 2.20
N ASP A 415 5.04 21.33 2.89
CA ASP A 415 5.82 22.42 2.28
C ASP A 415 6.76 21.88 1.19
N ALA A 416 7.34 20.70 1.42
CA ALA A 416 8.17 20.02 0.43
C ALA A 416 7.40 19.65 -0.83
N MET A 417 6.19 19.09 -0.69
CA MET A 417 5.36 18.68 -1.83
C MET A 417 4.73 19.88 -2.53
N ASP A 418 4.28 20.90 -1.79
CA ASP A 418 3.60 22.09 -2.32
C ASP A 418 4.52 23.01 -3.12
N SER A 419 5.83 23.00 -2.83
CA SER A 419 6.82 23.69 -3.66
C SER A 419 6.86 23.16 -5.11
N GLY A 420 6.50 21.89 -5.32
CA GLY A 420 6.71 21.18 -6.58
C GLY A 420 8.18 20.84 -6.88
N ASP A 421 9.10 21.24 -6.01
CA ASP A 421 10.54 21.04 -6.20
C ASP A 421 10.91 19.56 -6.06
N ALA A 422 10.22 18.81 -5.19
CA ALA A 422 10.48 17.39 -4.99
C ALA A 422 10.30 16.56 -6.28
N LEU A 423 9.14 16.67 -6.93
CA LEU A 423 8.86 15.97 -8.19
C LEU A 423 9.70 16.54 -9.36
N SER A 424 9.89 17.85 -9.40
CA SER A 424 10.71 18.48 -10.45
C SER A 424 12.18 18.03 -10.38
N GLY A 425 12.74 17.95 -9.17
CA GLY A 425 14.07 17.41 -8.92
C GLY A 425 14.16 15.92 -9.24
N ALA A 426 13.11 15.14 -8.93
CA ALA A 426 13.07 13.71 -9.25
C ALA A 426 13.21 13.42 -10.75
N LYS A 427 12.73 14.33 -11.60
CA LYS A 427 12.78 14.21 -13.06
C LYS A 427 14.14 14.59 -13.67
N ALA A 428 15.11 15.05 -12.87
CA ALA A 428 16.34 15.67 -13.37
C ALA A 428 17.38 14.71 -14.00
N ASP A 429 17.05 13.44 -14.28
CA ASP A 429 17.95 12.38 -14.81
C ASP A 429 19.45 12.56 -14.41
N PRO A 430 19.75 12.48 -13.10
CA PRO A 430 21.08 12.76 -12.57
C PRO A 430 22.16 11.83 -13.12
N VAL A 431 21.81 10.57 -13.34
CA VAL A 431 22.74 9.56 -13.86
C VAL A 431 23.10 9.89 -15.31
N GLY A 432 22.11 10.26 -16.12
CA GLY A 432 22.34 10.74 -17.49
C GLY A 432 23.22 11.98 -17.56
N MET A 433 23.09 12.91 -16.60
CA MET A 433 23.96 14.09 -16.52
C MET A 433 25.44 13.74 -16.32
N LEU A 434 25.74 12.72 -15.52
CA LEU A 434 27.13 12.33 -15.21
C LEU A 434 27.73 11.28 -16.15
N ALA A 435 26.91 10.59 -16.95
CA ALA A 435 27.38 9.63 -17.95
C ALA A 435 28.36 10.24 -18.97
N GLY A 436 28.29 11.56 -19.19
CA GLY A 436 29.20 12.30 -20.06
C GLY A 436 30.46 12.86 -19.40
N VAL A 437 30.60 12.76 -18.07
CA VAL A 437 31.71 13.38 -17.33
C VAL A 437 32.88 12.39 -17.23
N PRO A 438 34.02 12.64 -17.92
CA PRO A 438 35.14 11.72 -17.91
C PRO A 438 35.93 11.80 -16.60
N VAL A 439 36.41 10.64 -16.14
CA VAL A 439 37.25 10.52 -14.93
C VAL A 439 38.49 9.67 -15.15
N ALA A 440 39.53 9.96 -14.38
CA ALA A 440 40.68 9.08 -14.21
C ALA A 440 40.51 8.29 -12.90
N VAL A 441 40.58 6.95 -12.98
CA VAL A 441 40.33 6.06 -11.84
C VAL A 441 41.60 5.28 -11.51
N TYR A 442 41.92 5.18 -10.23
CA TYR A 442 43.10 4.50 -9.72
C TYR A 442 42.69 3.53 -8.61
N ASP A 443 42.68 2.23 -8.93
CA ASP A 443 42.40 1.17 -7.95
C ASP A 443 43.70 0.73 -7.29
N ILE A 444 43.74 0.66 -5.96
CA ILE A 444 44.89 0.19 -5.18
C ILE A 444 44.66 -1.28 -4.84
N VAL A 445 45.50 -2.15 -5.40
CA VAL A 445 45.35 -3.60 -5.29
C VAL A 445 46.52 -4.19 -4.50
N PRO A 446 46.27 -4.88 -3.38
CA PRO A 446 47.31 -5.65 -2.69
C PRO A 446 47.97 -6.66 -3.65
N SER A 447 49.30 -6.73 -3.66
CA SER A 447 50.03 -7.67 -4.55
C SER A 447 50.13 -9.08 -3.99
N GLN A 448 49.96 -9.22 -2.68
CA GLN A 448 49.96 -10.47 -1.97
C GLN A 448 48.53 -10.81 -1.54
N ASP A 449 48.21 -12.10 -1.53
CA ASP A 449 47.01 -12.59 -0.86
C ASP A 449 47.20 -12.38 0.65
N TYR A 450 46.45 -11.46 1.22
CA TYR A 450 46.61 -11.05 2.62
C TYR A 450 46.43 -12.24 3.58
N GLU A 451 45.52 -13.18 3.27
CA GLU A 451 45.31 -14.37 4.08
C GLU A 451 46.58 -15.23 4.20
N THR A 452 47.46 -15.17 3.20
CA THR A 452 48.70 -15.96 3.18
C THR A 452 49.85 -15.34 3.95
N ILE A 453 49.79 -14.04 4.23
CA ILE A 453 50.87 -13.31 4.93
C ILE A 453 50.46 -12.83 6.33
N GLN A 454 49.17 -12.81 6.67
CA GLN A 454 48.68 -12.31 7.97
C GLN A 454 49.38 -12.97 9.18
N ASP A 455 49.66 -14.27 9.12
CA ASP A 455 50.31 -15.02 10.20
C ASP A 455 51.79 -14.63 10.41
N SER A 456 52.40 -13.97 9.44
CA SER A 456 53.78 -13.45 9.52
C SER A 456 53.87 -12.00 10.00
N LEU A 457 52.73 -11.32 10.17
CA LEU A 457 52.68 -9.94 10.63
C LEU A 457 52.56 -9.89 12.16
N ASP A 458 53.22 -8.93 12.79
CA ASP A 458 53.17 -8.74 14.24
C ASP A 458 51.77 -8.30 14.73
N ASP A 459 51.10 -7.45 13.94
CA ASP A 459 49.70 -7.04 14.13
C ASP A 459 48.98 -7.02 12.76
N PRO A 460 48.42 -8.15 12.33
CA PRO A 460 47.76 -8.23 11.02
C PRO A 460 46.59 -7.25 10.92
N TRP A 461 45.78 -7.07 11.96
CA TRP A 461 44.56 -6.24 11.91
C TRP A 461 44.83 -4.75 11.68
N SER A 462 46.02 -4.28 12.02
CA SER A 462 46.45 -2.90 11.78
C SER A 462 47.24 -2.74 10.47
N ALA A 463 47.70 -3.83 9.86
CA ALA A 463 48.58 -3.78 8.69
C ALA A 463 47.97 -2.93 7.57
N THR A 464 48.73 -1.98 7.05
CA THR A 464 48.21 -0.89 6.20
C THR A 464 48.96 -0.81 4.89
N LEU A 465 48.24 -0.62 3.78
CA LEU A 465 48.83 -0.18 2.51
C LEU A 465 48.63 1.32 2.35
N ALA A 466 49.63 2.01 1.80
CA ALA A 466 49.51 3.41 1.42
C ALA A 466 50.09 3.68 0.04
N VAL A 467 49.49 4.62 -0.67
CA VAL A 467 50.01 5.18 -1.92
C VAL A 467 50.26 6.66 -1.74
N GLU A 468 51.44 7.12 -2.15
CA GLU A 468 51.73 8.54 -2.30
C GLU A 468 51.42 8.94 -3.75
N CYS A 469 50.74 10.06 -3.93
CA CYS A 469 50.35 10.54 -5.24
C CYS A 469 50.45 12.06 -5.32
N THR A 470 50.56 12.58 -6.55
CA THR A 470 50.57 14.02 -6.82
C THR A 470 49.55 14.35 -7.89
N LEU A 471 48.66 15.29 -7.59
CA LEU A 471 47.60 15.75 -8.48
C LEU A 471 48.19 16.64 -9.58
N SER A 472 47.74 16.43 -10.83
CA SER A 472 48.24 17.19 -11.98
C SER A 472 47.63 18.60 -12.10
N ASP A 473 46.48 18.84 -11.48
CA ASP A 473 45.75 20.10 -11.51
C ASP A 473 45.19 20.45 -10.12
N PRO A 474 45.48 21.62 -9.53
CA PRO A 474 44.92 22.05 -8.24
C PRO A 474 43.39 22.16 -8.23
N GLU A 475 42.74 22.34 -9.37
CA GLU A 475 41.28 22.46 -9.48
C GLU A 475 40.58 21.11 -9.67
N ALA A 476 41.33 20.01 -9.81
CA ALA A 476 40.73 18.69 -9.98
C ALA A 476 40.03 18.22 -8.70
N GLN A 477 38.82 17.67 -8.87
CA GLN A 477 38.05 17.10 -7.77
C GLN A 477 38.44 15.64 -7.55
N VAL A 478 38.60 15.24 -6.28
CA VAL A 478 39.02 13.89 -5.92
C VAL A 478 38.00 13.24 -4.99
N PHE A 479 37.47 12.10 -5.44
CA PHE A 479 36.66 11.21 -4.62
C PHE A 479 37.50 9.98 -4.26
N VAL A 480 37.33 9.47 -3.04
CA VAL A 480 37.99 8.25 -2.58
C VAL A 480 36.95 7.26 -2.07
N TYR A 481 37.21 5.97 -2.23
CA TYR A 481 36.35 4.91 -1.74
C TYR A 481 37.21 3.78 -1.16
N GLY A 482 36.83 3.27 0.01
CA GLY A 482 37.58 2.23 0.72
C GLY A 482 38.94 2.70 1.25
N LEU A 483 39.16 4.02 1.39
CA LEU A 483 40.40 4.61 1.93
C LEU A 483 40.10 5.32 3.25
N GLU A 484 40.82 4.93 4.30
CA GLU A 484 40.59 5.40 5.68
C GLU A 484 41.54 6.54 6.07
N GLY A 485 42.76 6.53 5.53
CA GLY A 485 43.81 7.47 5.89
C GLY A 485 44.10 8.49 4.80
N TYR A 486 44.34 9.72 5.24
CA TYR A 486 44.75 10.85 4.42
C TYR A 486 45.88 11.63 5.10
N ALA A 487 46.92 11.98 4.35
CA ALA A 487 47.94 12.91 4.81
C ALA A 487 48.43 13.83 3.66
N PRO A 488 48.40 15.16 3.82
CA PRO A 488 49.05 16.06 2.88
C PRO A 488 50.58 15.93 3.03
N LEU A 489 51.29 15.79 1.91
CA LEU A 489 52.76 15.68 1.86
C LEU A 489 53.42 16.99 1.41
N SER A 490 52.62 18.00 1.08
CA SER A 490 53.03 19.28 0.51
C SER A 490 52.15 20.40 1.07
N GLU A 491 52.70 21.62 1.14
CA GLU A 491 51.95 22.80 1.64
C GLU A 491 50.78 23.20 0.72
N ASP A 492 50.92 22.97 -0.59
CA ASP A 492 49.85 23.18 -1.58
C ASP A 492 48.83 22.04 -1.63
N GLN A 493 49.05 20.99 -0.81
CA GLN A 493 48.25 19.78 -0.73
C GLN A 493 48.10 19.03 -2.07
N LEU A 494 48.94 19.28 -3.08
CA LEU A 494 48.89 18.54 -4.35
C LEU A 494 49.49 17.14 -4.21
N SER A 495 50.58 17.03 -3.45
CA SER A 495 51.13 15.75 -3.04
C SER A 495 50.46 15.26 -1.76
N ARG A 496 49.96 14.03 -1.80
CA ARG A 496 49.09 13.41 -0.80
C ARG A 496 49.48 11.95 -0.59
N ARG A 497 49.10 11.41 0.57
CA ARG A 497 49.13 9.97 0.85
C ARG A 497 47.73 9.51 1.22
N TYR A 498 47.28 8.44 0.57
CA TYR A 498 46.06 7.73 0.94
C TYR A 498 46.41 6.34 1.44
N SER A 499 45.67 5.83 2.42
CA SER A 499 45.94 4.52 3.03
C SER A 499 44.69 3.80 3.51
N PHE A 500 44.78 2.49 3.67
CA PHE A 500 43.72 1.64 4.22
C PHE A 500 44.31 0.43 4.95
N ALA A 501 43.63 -0.02 6.00
CA ALA A 501 43.98 -1.25 6.70
C ALA A 501 43.55 -2.49 5.89
N LEU A 502 44.34 -3.56 5.97
CA LEU A 502 44.12 -4.84 5.29
C LEU A 502 43.30 -5.84 6.12
N ASN A 503 42.49 -5.36 7.06
CA ASN A 503 41.64 -6.21 7.88
C ASN A 503 40.52 -6.87 7.04
N ASP A 504 39.28 -6.86 7.49
CA ASP A 504 38.13 -7.31 6.70
C ASP A 504 37.99 -6.53 5.36
N ASN A 505 38.68 -5.39 5.21
CA ASN A 505 38.68 -4.55 4.02
C ASN A 505 39.61 -5.01 2.89
N ALA A 506 40.52 -5.97 3.08
CA ALA A 506 41.56 -6.30 2.09
C ALA A 506 41.07 -6.80 0.72
N ALA A 507 39.84 -7.34 0.66
CA ALA A 507 39.23 -7.88 -0.56
C ALA A 507 38.28 -6.88 -1.25
N GLY A 508 37.99 -5.74 -0.62
CA GLY A 508 37.07 -4.72 -1.15
C GLY A 508 37.72 -3.82 -2.20
N LEU A 509 36.91 -2.95 -2.81
CA LEU A 509 37.39 -1.94 -3.74
C LEU A 509 38.08 -0.79 -2.99
N HIS A 510 39.33 -0.50 -3.33
CA HIS A 510 40.07 0.68 -2.84
C HIS A 510 40.38 1.59 -4.01
N ARG A 511 39.74 2.76 -4.09
CA ARG A 511 39.69 3.55 -5.32
C ARG A 511 39.90 5.04 -5.07
N ILE A 512 40.60 5.68 -6.01
CA ILE A 512 40.67 7.13 -6.15
C ILE A 512 40.08 7.51 -7.52
N ILE A 513 39.10 8.42 -7.53
CA ILE A 513 38.44 8.94 -8.73
C ILE A 513 38.80 10.42 -8.87
N VAL A 514 39.28 10.82 -10.04
CA VAL A 514 39.71 12.20 -10.32
C VAL A 514 38.88 12.77 -11.46
N VAL A 515 38.23 13.89 -11.21
CA VAL A 515 37.47 14.67 -12.21
C VAL A 515 38.30 15.88 -12.63
N GLY A 516 38.43 16.11 -13.94
CA GLY A 516 39.13 17.28 -14.47
C GLY A 516 40.66 17.24 -14.41
N GLY A 517 41.27 16.10 -14.04
CA GLY A 517 42.72 15.95 -13.94
C GLY A 517 43.17 14.50 -13.88
N SER A 518 44.39 14.29 -13.38
CA SER A 518 45.01 12.97 -13.22
C SER A 518 45.94 12.93 -12.01
N LEU A 519 46.37 11.73 -11.61
CA LEU A 519 47.36 11.51 -10.56
C LEU A 519 48.63 10.89 -11.13
N GLU A 520 49.77 11.43 -10.72
CA GLU A 520 51.04 10.70 -10.73
C GLU A 520 51.13 9.88 -9.44
N THR A 521 51.36 8.57 -9.55
CA THR A 521 51.39 7.66 -8.40
C THR A 521 52.79 7.13 -8.12
N GLY A 522 53.16 7.12 -6.84
CA GLY A 522 54.33 6.43 -6.32
C GLY A 522 54.07 4.93 -6.10
N PRO A 523 55.07 4.19 -5.59
CA PRO A 523 54.87 2.79 -5.22
C PRO A 523 53.88 2.65 -4.05
N VAL A 524 53.08 1.58 -4.07
CA VAL A 524 52.22 1.23 -2.93
C VAL A 524 53.05 0.47 -1.90
N ALA A 525 53.22 1.06 -0.72
CA ALA A 525 54.05 0.54 0.35
C ALA A 525 53.21 0.00 1.52
N GLY A 526 53.67 -1.09 2.13
CA GLY A 526 53.08 -1.66 3.33
C GLY A 526 53.71 -1.13 4.62
N TYR A 527 52.88 -1.02 5.65
CA TYR A 527 53.24 -0.52 6.98
C TYR A 527 52.63 -1.39 8.07
N THR A 528 53.22 -1.34 9.26
CA THR A 528 52.71 -2.04 10.45
C THR A 528 51.33 -1.56 10.86
N ASP A 529 51.05 -0.26 10.69
CA ASP A 529 49.79 0.37 11.07
C ASP A 529 49.49 1.64 10.24
N GLY A 530 48.31 2.22 10.47
CA GLY A 530 47.82 3.44 9.82
C GLY A 530 48.66 4.70 10.05
N SER A 531 49.65 4.69 10.97
CA SER A 531 50.58 5.82 11.10
C SER A 531 51.50 5.96 9.88
N CYS A 532 51.68 4.87 9.14
CA CYS A 532 52.56 4.79 7.97
C CYS A 532 54.00 5.27 8.27
N ILE A 533 54.55 4.86 9.43
CA ILE A 533 55.92 5.19 9.88
C ILE A 533 56.87 4.00 9.68
N GLN A 534 56.49 2.80 10.12
CA GLN A 534 57.33 1.61 10.05
C GLN A 534 56.91 0.74 8.85
N THR A 535 57.79 0.66 7.85
CA THR A 535 57.56 -0.11 6.61
C THR A 535 57.69 -1.61 6.81
N VAL A 536 56.85 -2.38 6.12
CA VAL A 536 56.88 -3.85 6.04
C VAL A 536 57.20 -4.24 4.59
N PRO A 537 58.46 -4.59 4.24
CA PRO A 537 58.86 -4.80 2.84
C PRO A 537 58.16 -5.96 2.11
N GLU A 538 57.64 -6.91 2.88
CA GLU A 538 56.92 -8.09 2.37
C GLU A 538 55.47 -7.76 1.98
N LEU A 539 54.97 -6.61 2.44
CA LEU A 539 53.64 -6.11 2.16
C LEU A 539 53.70 -4.96 1.13
N THR A 540 53.10 -5.19 -0.04
CA THR A 540 53.15 -4.23 -1.17
C THR A 540 51.85 -4.26 -1.96
N GLY A 541 51.63 -3.24 -2.79
CA GLY A 541 50.50 -3.21 -3.72
C GLY A 541 50.89 -2.70 -5.10
N GLN A 542 49.89 -2.60 -5.96
CA GLN A 542 49.98 -1.98 -7.27
C GLN A 542 48.81 -1.02 -7.47
N VAL A 543 49.04 0.00 -8.28
CA VAL A 543 47.97 0.87 -8.76
C VAL A 543 47.55 0.39 -10.14
N SER A 544 46.26 0.11 -10.30
CA SER A 544 45.62 -0.16 -11.58
C SER A 544 44.90 1.10 -12.06
N ALA A 545 45.48 1.79 -13.04
CA ALA A 545 44.87 2.97 -13.63
C ALA A 545 43.87 2.57 -14.73
N LYS A 546 42.67 3.13 -14.68
CA LYS A 546 41.61 2.96 -15.68
C LYS A 546 41.31 4.32 -16.31
N GLU A 547 41.30 4.35 -17.65
CA GLU A 547 40.98 5.53 -18.45
C GLU A 547 39.64 5.35 -19.17
N ASN A 548 38.96 6.46 -19.49
CA ASN A 548 37.69 6.49 -20.24
C ASN A 548 36.47 5.93 -19.48
N LEU A 549 36.46 6.01 -18.15
CA LEU A 549 35.26 5.80 -17.35
C LEU A 549 34.47 7.11 -17.24
N SER A 550 33.15 7.00 -17.10
CA SER A 550 32.31 8.12 -16.67
C SER A 550 32.29 8.21 -15.15
N LEU A 551 32.00 9.40 -14.60
CA LEU A 551 31.84 9.58 -13.16
C LEU A 551 30.70 8.72 -12.60
N SER A 552 29.59 8.56 -13.34
CA SER A 552 28.49 7.68 -12.93
C SER A 552 28.90 6.21 -12.83
N ASP A 553 29.67 5.70 -13.80
CA ASP A 553 30.15 4.30 -13.76
C ASP A 553 31.12 4.09 -12.60
N ALA A 554 32.01 5.06 -12.36
CA ALA A 554 32.99 4.96 -11.29
C ALA A 554 32.35 4.98 -9.90
N LEU A 555 31.25 5.73 -9.73
CA LEU A 555 30.45 5.76 -8.51
C LEU A 555 29.55 4.53 -8.38
N LEU A 556 28.98 4.03 -9.47
CA LEU A 556 28.20 2.78 -9.47
C LEU A 556 29.02 1.62 -8.92
N ASP A 557 30.25 1.43 -9.41
CA ASP A 557 31.18 0.42 -8.89
C ASP A 557 31.37 0.54 -7.35
N CYS A 558 31.38 1.77 -6.82
CA CYS A 558 31.54 2.01 -5.38
C CYS A 558 30.27 1.65 -4.60
N VAL A 559 29.09 1.99 -5.13
CA VAL A 559 27.80 1.61 -4.50
C VAL A 559 27.60 0.11 -4.52
N GLU A 560 27.95 -0.54 -5.64
CA GLU A 560 27.91 -2.00 -5.77
C GLU A 560 28.81 -2.67 -4.74
N ASP A 561 30.08 -2.26 -4.64
CA ASP A 561 31.03 -2.81 -3.67
C ASP A 561 30.56 -2.60 -2.22
N PHE A 562 29.98 -1.42 -1.91
CA PHE A 562 29.52 -1.08 -0.56
C PHE A 562 28.43 -2.05 -0.05
N TYR A 563 27.53 -2.50 -0.93
CA TYR A 563 26.46 -3.43 -0.57
C TYR A 563 26.79 -4.90 -0.84
N TYR A 564 27.95 -5.18 -1.44
CA TYR A 564 28.37 -6.53 -1.76
C TYR A 564 28.95 -7.22 -0.53
N GLN A 565 28.45 -8.41 -0.19
CA GLN A 565 29.06 -9.24 0.86
C GLN A 565 30.13 -10.18 0.27
N PRO A 566 31.21 -10.48 1.02
CA PRO A 566 32.25 -11.43 0.60
C PRO A 566 31.72 -12.83 0.22
N GLU A 567 30.55 -13.20 0.74
CA GLU A 567 29.91 -14.51 0.56
C GLU A 567 29.02 -14.59 -0.70
N GLY A 568 28.84 -13.47 -1.41
CA GLY A 568 28.01 -13.37 -2.62
C GLY A 568 26.51 -13.19 -2.35
N SER A 569 26.11 -12.91 -1.11
CA SER A 569 24.77 -12.42 -0.79
C SER A 569 24.73 -10.89 -0.97
N VAL A 570 23.70 -10.38 -1.64
CA VAL A 570 23.44 -8.94 -1.68
C VAL A 570 22.43 -8.65 -0.57
N TYR A 571 22.72 -7.72 0.35
CA TYR A 571 21.73 -7.28 1.34
C TYR A 571 20.54 -6.58 0.67
N TYR A 572 20.74 -6.08 -0.55
CA TYR A 572 19.81 -5.19 -1.24
C TYR A 572 19.70 -5.51 -2.75
N THR A 573 18.66 -5.03 -3.42
CA THR A 573 18.39 -5.33 -4.84
C THR A 573 19.15 -4.37 -5.78
N GLU A 574 19.23 -4.69 -7.07
CA GLU A 574 19.73 -3.76 -8.11
C GLU A 574 19.00 -2.40 -8.05
N ASP A 575 17.69 -2.42 -7.76
CA ASP A 575 16.93 -1.18 -7.57
C ASP A 575 17.45 -0.33 -6.41
N THR A 576 17.83 -0.94 -5.28
CA THR A 576 18.40 -0.18 -4.15
C THR A 576 19.72 0.49 -4.54
N VAL A 577 20.60 -0.23 -5.23
CA VAL A 577 21.87 0.31 -5.74
C VAL A 577 21.60 1.52 -6.63
N GLN A 578 20.65 1.39 -7.57
CA GLN A 578 20.29 2.48 -8.48
C GLN A 578 19.70 3.69 -7.74
N ARG A 579 18.81 3.46 -6.77
CA ARG A 579 18.21 4.53 -5.95
C ARG A 579 19.27 5.33 -5.18
N VAL A 580 20.21 4.62 -4.56
CA VAL A 580 21.33 5.19 -3.80
C VAL A 580 22.27 5.97 -4.71
N LEU A 581 22.60 5.43 -5.89
CA LEU A 581 23.42 6.13 -6.87
C LEU A 581 22.77 7.42 -7.35
N CYS A 582 21.48 7.39 -7.71
CA CYS A 582 20.73 8.57 -8.12
C CYS A 582 20.78 9.66 -7.04
N ASP A 583 20.52 9.28 -5.78
CA ASP A 583 20.48 10.23 -4.66
C ASP A 583 21.86 10.80 -4.32
N LEU A 584 22.89 9.96 -4.30
CA LEU A 584 24.28 10.35 -4.15
C LEU A 584 24.65 11.40 -5.19
N ILE A 585 24.27 11.17 -6.45
CA ILE A 585 24.57 12.09 -7.54
C ILE A 585 23.84 13.41 -7.36
N LEU A 586 22.52 13.38 -7.16
CA LEU A 586 21.70 14.59 -7.04
C LEU A 586 22.16 15.50 -5.89
N ASN A 587 22.42 14.92 -4.73
CA ASN A 587 22.57 15.70 -3.51
C ASN A 587 24.03 15.99 -3.14
N TYR A 588 24.96 15.12 -3.54
CA TYR A 588 26.35 15.20 -3.04
C TYR A 588 27.38 15.38 -4.16
N VAL A 589 27.16 14.82 -5.34
CA VAL A 589 28.13 14.91 -6.45
C VAL A 589 27.84 16.13 -7.33
N CYS A 590 26.58 16.38 -7.68
CA CYS A 590 26.14 17.52 -8.49
C CYS A 590 25.97 18.83 -7.70
N GLY A 591 26.49 18.91 -6.47
CA GLY A 591 26.42 20.12 -5.63
C GLY A 591 27.15 21.34 -6.23
N PRO A 592 27.14 22.50 -5.54
CA PRO A 592 27.55 23.79 -6.10
C PRO A 592 28.99 23.81 -6.63
N SER A 593 29.86 22.95 -6.09
CA SER A 593 31.25 22.77 -6.50
C SER A 593 31.38 22.10 -7.87
N LEU A 594 30.63 21.03 -8.17
CA LEU A 594 30.66 20.40 -9.50
C LEU A 594 29.84 21.23 -10.51
N SER A 595 28.74 21.86 -10.08
CA SER A 595 28.00 22.81 -10.92
C SER A 595 28.87 24.00 -11.34
N ASN A 596 29.63 24.58 -10.41
CA ASN A 596 30.56 25.66 -10.72
C ASN A 596 31.73 25.17 -11.62
N ALA A 597 32.29 23.99 -11.38
CA ALA A 597 33.38 23.43 -12.16
C ALA A 597 32.96 23.03 -13.60
N LEU A 598 31.75 22.50 -13.78
CA LEU A 598 31.23 22.06 -15.09
C LEU A 598 30.48 23.17 -15.84
N TYR A 599 29.79 24.07 -15.13
CA TYR A 599 28.80 24.99 -15.72
C TYR A 599 28.96 26.47 -15.31
N GLY A 600 29.80 26.80 -14.33
CA GLY A 600 30.10 28.19 -13.95
C GLY A 600 28.99 28.94 -13.22
N ASP A 601 28.00 28.23 -12.64
CA ASP A 601 26.91 28.80 -11.84
C ASP A 601 26.81 28.08 -10.47
N PRO A 602 26.94 28.81 -9.33
CA PRO A 602 26.97 28.22 -7.99
C PRO A 602 25.58 27.95 -7.37
N SER A 603 24.46 28.28 -8.02
CA SER A 603 23.15 28.01 -7.42
C SER A 603 22.74 26.56 -7.64
N GLN A 604 22.60 25.81 -6.53
CA GLN A 604 21.92 24.51 -6.30
C GLN A 604 22.86 23.48 -5.61
N GLY A 605 22.67 23.29 -4.30
CA GLY A 605 23.20 22.17 -3.51
C GLY A 605 23.78 22.57 -2.13
N VAL A 606 23.64 21.68 -1.14
CA VAL A 606 23.61 22.05 0.30
C VAL A 606 24.91 21.80 1.07
N MET A 607 25.99 21.35 0.44
CA MET A 607 27.26 21.08 1.16
C MET A 607 28.48 21.78 0.55
N ALA A 608 28.33 23.02 0.08
CA ALA A 608 29.46 23.84 -0.36
C ALA A 608 30.39 24.23 0.80
N ASP A 609 29.87 24.49 2.00
CA ASP A 609 30.65 25.07 3.09
C ASP A 609 31.23 24.03 4.08
N ALA A 610 30.55 22.90 4.30
CA ALA A 610 30.99 21.89 5.27
C ALA A 610 32.19 21.04 4.81
N TYR A 611 32.39 20.90 3.49
CA TYR A 611 33.49 20.13 2.89
C TYR A 611 34.49 20.96 2.10
N ALA A 612 34.31 22.29 1.99
CA ALA A 612 35.27 23.18 1.34
C ALA A 612 36.67 23.12 1.97
N GLU A 613 36.78 22.84 3.27
CA GLU A 613 38.07 22.67 3.94
C GLU A 613 38.76 21.32 3.62
N ASN A 614 38.03 20.34 3.08
CA ASN A 614 38.48 18.95 2.82
C ASN A 614 38.18 18.43 1.40
N ALA A 615 38.09 19.30 0.39
CA ALA A 615 37.84 18.91 -1.02
C ALA A 615 38.87 17.90 -1.59
N ALA A 616 40.00 17.68 -0.88
CA ALA A 616 41.03 16.70 -1.19
C ALA A 616 40.73 15.25 -0.75
N PHE A 617 39.69 15.03 0.07
CA PHE A 617 39.36 13.73 0.68
C PHE A 617 37.85 13.56 0.87
N ILE A 618 37.11 13.53 -0.25
CA ILE A 618 35.67 13.23 -0.24
C ILE A 618 35.48 11.71 -0.25
N ARG A 619 35.08 11.13 0.89
CA ARG A 619 34.86 9.69 1.05
C ARG A 619 33.48 9.28 0.54
N VAL A 620 33.45 8.55 -0.56
CA VAL A 620 32.22 8.06 -1.20
C VAL A 620 31.47 7.09 -0.29
N ASP A 621 32.18 6.27 0.49
CA ASP A 621 31.61 5.36 1.47
C ASP A 621 30.86 6.10 2.61
N ASP A 622 31.38 7.25 3.08
CA ASP A 622 30.67 8.09 4.04
C ASP A 622 29.39 8.68 3.40
N LEU A 623 29.47 9.12 2.14
CA LEU A 623 28.32 9.65 1.41
C LEU A 623 27.25 8.58 1.15
N ILE A 624 27.66 7.37 0.73
CA ILE A 624 26.76 6.22 0.55
C ILE A 624 26.07 5.89 1.87
N SER A 625 26.85 5.75 2.96
CA SER A 625 26.27 5.48 4.28
C SER A 625 25.29 6.56 4.71
N THR A 626 25.56 7.82 4.36
CA THR A 626 24.68 8.95 4.67
C THR A 626 23.36 8.85 3.90
N VAL A 627 23.40 8.70 2.57
CA VAL A 627 22.17 8.65 1.74
C VAL A 627 21.33 7.41 2.04
N SER A 628 21.97 6.30 2.43
CA SER A 628 21.32 5.01 2.73
C SER A 628 20.39 5.06 3.94
N GLY A 629 20.53 6.05 4.82
CA GLY A 629 19.75 6.16 6.05
C GLY A 629 18.63 7.19 5.96
N MET A 630 18.61 8.00 4.91
CA MET A 630 17.76 9.19 4.87
C MET A 630 16.42 8.92 4.18
N LEU A 631 15.38 9.59 4.67
CA LEU A 631 14.09 9.64 3.99
C LEU A 631 14.19 10.45 2.70
N ARG A 632 13.56 9.93 1.65
CA ARG A 632 13.40 10.56 0.34
C ARG A 632 11.98 10.42 -0.15
N PHE A 633 11.55 11.39 -0.94
CA PHE A 633 10.34 11.23 -1.75
C PHE A 633 10.65 10.31 -2.93
N LEU A 634 9.85 9.27 -3.07
CA LEU A 634 9.88 8.29 -4.14
C LEU A 634 8.59 8.48 -4.94
N PHE A 635 8.70 8.63 -6.27
CA PHE A 635 7.54 8.85 -7.14
C PHE A 635 7.43 7.73 -8.18
N TRP A 636 6.37 6.92 -8.10
CA TRP A 636 6.05 5.96 -9.15
C TRP A 636 5.23 6.65 -10.23
N THR A 637 5.79 6.69 -11.45
CA THR A 637 5.20 7.44 -12.56
C THR A 637 4.58 6.52 -13.60
N TYR A 638 3.37 6.84 -14.06
CA TYR A 638 2.64 6.09 -15.07
C TYR A 638 2.06 7.02 -16.13
N ASP A 639 2.57 6.91 -17.36
CA ASP A 639 1.99 7.61 -18.51
C ASP A 639 0.71 6.89 -18.92
N VAL A 640 -0.43 7.55 -18.72
CA VAL A 640 -1.76 7.01 -19.02
C VAL A 640 -2.45 7.85 -20.07
N THR A 641 -3.21 7.20 -20.94
CA THR A 641 -4.16 7.87 -21.83
C THR A 641 -5.56 7.43 -21.45
N ILE A 642 -6.31 8.36 -20.85
CA ILE A 642 -7.68 8.14 -20.39
C ILE A 642 -8.61 8.56 -21.53
N PRO A 643 -9.40 7.65 -22.13
CA PRO A 643 -10.34 7.98 -23.20
C PRO A 643 -11.34 9.04 -22.77
N ALA A 644 -11.93 9.77 -23.72
CA ALA A 644 -13.06 10.66 -23.43
C ALA A 644 -14.21 9.91 -22.73
N GLY A 645 -14.62 10.37 -21.54
CA GLY A 645 -15.62 9.70 -20.70
C GLY A 645 -15.09 8.50 -19.91
N GLY A 646 -13.90 7.98 -20.25
CA GLY A 646 -13.33 6.83 -19.59
C GLY A 646 -12.64 7.17 -18.27
N HIS A 647 -12.16 6.14 -17.58
CA HIS A 647 -11.40 6.26 -16.34
C HIS A 647 -10.22 5.29 -16.31
N VAL A 648 -9.36 5.47 -15.31
CA VAL A 648 -8.29 4.55 -14.93
C VAL A 648 -8.31 4.36 -13.42
N ILE A 649 -8.01 3.15 -12.95
CA ILE A 649 -7.94 2.81 -11.54
C ILE A 649 -6.46 2.63 -11.17
N LEU A 650 -5.98 3.39 -10.19
CA LEU A 650 -4.66 3.21 -9.59
C LEU A 650 -4.83 2.72 -8.17
N GLU A 651 -4.17 1.63 -7.81
CA GLU A 651 -4.19 1.11 -6.44
C GLU A 651 -2.77 0.84 -5.98
N ALA A 652 -2.41 1.36 -4.79
CA ALA A 652 -1.10 1.21 -4.19
C ALA A 652 -1.22 0.56 -2.81
N THR A 653 -0.53 -0.57 -2.61
CA THR A 653 -0.57 -1.33 -1.36
C THR A 653 0.81 -1.41 -0.73
N GLN A 654 0.93 -1.06 0.55
CA GLN A 654 2.21 -1.00 1.29
C GLN A 654 2.04 -1.19 2.79
N GLN A 655 3.10 -1.61 3.49
CA GLN A 655 3.18 -1.48 4.95
C GLN A 655 3.75 -0.13 5.34
N ILE A 656 3.13 0.56 6.30
CA ILE A 656 3.61 1.87 6.75
C ILE A 656 4.05 1.87 8.21
N SER A 657 5.08 2.67 8.51
CA SER A 657 5.49 2.92 9.89
C SER A 657 4.59 3.98 10.52
N LEU A 658 4.16 3.74 11.76
CA LEU A 658 3.31 4.69 12.51
C LEU A 658 4.16 5.64 13.36
N SER A 659 3.72 6.87 13.52
CA SER A 659 4.30 7.82 14.48
C SER A 659 4.11 7.28 15.91
N GLY A 660 5.00 7.61 16.84
CA GLY A 660 4.89 7.07 18.19
C GLY A 660 5.74 7.76 19.24
N SER A 661 5.56 7.31 20.48
CA SER A 661 6.27 7.85 21.66
C SER A 661 7.08 6.77 22.36
N LEU A 662 8.18 7.18 22.99
CA LEU A 662 9.01 6.35 23.83
C LEU A 662 8.44 6.37 25.25
N THR A 663 8.17 5.19 25.77
CA THR A 663 7.79 4.97 27.17
C THR A 663 8.89 4.20 27.87
N ARG A 664 8.94 4.23 29.20
CA ARG A 664 9.87 3.39 29.97
C ARG A 664 9.17 2.11 30.40
N ASP A 665 9.82 0.98 30.19
CA ASP A 665 9.35 -0.32 30.69
C ASP A 665 9.64 -0.51 32.19
N GLU A 666 9.33 -1.70 32.73
CA GLU A 666 9.53 -2.02 34.16
C GLU A 666 11.01 -2.03 34.58
N ASP A 667 11.92 -2.20 33.63
CA ASP A 667 13.37 -2.26 33.82
C ASP A 667 14.07 -0.93 33.47
N ASP A 668 13.31 0.14 33.25
CA ASP A 668 13.77 1.50 32.92
C ASP A 668 14.37 1.66 31.51
N TYR A 669 14.12 0.71 30.60
CA TYR A 669 14.48 0.82 29.19
C TYR A 669 13.43 1.61 28.41
N LEU A 670 13.89 2.42 27.45
CA LEU A 670 13.01 3.11 26.50
C LEU A 670 12.46 2.09 25.50
N VAL A 671 11.14 1.99 25.44
CA VAL A 671 10.40 1.13 24.53
C VAL A 671 9.34 1.94 23.79
N VAL A 672 9.09 1.56 22.55
CA VAL A 672 8.01 2.14 21.75
C VAL A 672 6.67 1.81 22.40
N GLY A 673 5.85 2.84 22.63
CA GLY A 673 4.57 2.71 23.30
C GLY A 673 3.46 3.45 22.58
N ALA A 674 2.25 2.89 22.66
CA ALA A 674 1.02 3.55 22.22
C ALA A 674 0.80 4.87 22.99
N PRO A 675 0.10 5.86 22.40
CA PRO A 675 -0.63 5.78 21.13
C PRO A 675 0.28 5.82 19.89
N TYR A 676 -0.19 5.24 18.79
CA TYR A 676 0.46 5.26 17.49
C TYR A 676 -0.28 6.16 16.51
N GLY A 677 0.40 7.11 15.90
CA GLY A 677 -0.19 8.11 14.99
C GLY A 677 -0.18 7.68 13.53
N PHE A 678 -1.26 8.03 12.82
CA PHE A 678 -1.45 7.86 11.39
C PHE A 678 -1.90 9.18 10.78
N ASP A 679 -1.24 9.58 9.68
CA ASP A 679 -1.47 10.84 8.99
C ASP A 679 -1.63 10.63 7.50
N PHE A 680 -2.52 11.42 6.89
CA PHE A 680 -2.68 11.47 5.44
C PHE A 680 -3.24 12.81 4.98
N ALA A 681 -2.87 13.21 3.77
CA ALA A 681 -3.42 14.41 3.13
C ALA A 681 -4.42 14.00 2.07
N PRO A 682 -5.64 14.58 2.03
CA PRO A 682 -6.59 14.37 0.93
C PRO A 682 -6.01 14.80 -0.41
N THR A 683 -5.44 16.01 -0.46
CA THR A 683 -4.85 16.63 -1.65
C THR A 683 -3.65 17.50 -1.25
N LEU A 684 -2.71 17.69 -2.19
CA LEU A 684 -1.58 18.62 -2.11
C LEU A 684 -1.39 19.30 -3.48
N ALA A 685 -0.42 20.21 -3.62
CA ALA A 685 -0.12 20.79 -4.92
C ALA A 685 0.17 19.70 -5.97
N GLY A 686 -0.49 19.82 -7.12
CA GLY A 686 -0.39 18.84 -8.20
C GLY A 686 -1.34 17.66 -8.08
N SER A 687 -2.09 17.51 -6.98
CA SER A 687 -3.15 16.50 -6.92
C SER A 687 -4.28 16.77 -7.93
N PRO A 688 -4.90 15.71 -8.50
CA PRO A 688 -6.08 15.89 -9.34
C PRO A 688 -7.27 16.40 -8.51
N PRO A 689 -8.29 17.00 -9.15
CA PRO A 689 -9.53 17.37 -8.46
C PRO A 689 -10.15 16.17 -7.74
N LEU A 690 -10.27 16.26 -6.42
CA LEU A 690 -10.78 15.18 -5.57
C LEU A 690 -12.27 15.41 -5.25
N GLU A 691 -13.10 14.47 -5.66
CA GLU A 691 -14.55 14.50 -5.53
C GLU A 691 -15.03 13.89 -4.22
N SER A 692 -14.42 12.77 -3.81
CA SER A 692 -14.66 12.18 -2.48
C SER A 692 -13.44 11.48 -1.92
N LEU A 693 -13.44 11.40 -0.59
CA LEU A 693 -12.46 10.67 0.19
C LEU A 693 -13.18 9.74 1.16
N GLU A 694 -12.97 8.43 0.98
CA GLU A 694 -13.39 7.40 1.92
C GLU A 694 -12.16 6.90 2.69
N LEU A 695 -12.28 6.85 4.02
CA LEU A 695 -11.35 6.13 4.89
C LEU A 695 -12.04 4.89 5.42
N GLU A 696 -11.42 3.73 5.25
CA GLU A 696 -11.81 2.47 5.86
C GLU A 696 -10.71 2.00 6.80
N VAL A 697 -11.06 1.72 8.05
CA VAL A 697 -10.12 1.16 9.03
C VAL A 697 -10.58 -0.24 9.40
N ILE A 698 -9.79 -1.24 9.02
CA ILE A 698 -10.01 -2.64 9.40
C ILE A 698 -9.18 -2.90 10.65
N HIS A 699 -9.78 -3.46 11.70
CA HIS A 699 -9.06 -3.72 12.94
C HIS A 699 -9.53 -5.00 13.63
N GLY A 700 -8.60 -5.63 14.36
CA GLY A 700 -8.92 -6.74 15.25
C GLY A 700 -9.47 -6.27 16.60
N ASP A 701 -9.85 -7.24 17.43
CA ASP A 701 -10.32 -6.98 18.79
C ASP A 701 -9.26 -6.26 19.62
N GLY A 702 -9.68 -5.19 20.33
CA GLY A 702 -8.84 -4.51 21.32
C GLY A 702 -8.09 -3.28 20.81
N LEU A 703 -8.24 -2.89 19.55
CA LEU A 703 -7.81 -1.57 19.09
C LEU A 703 -8.81 -0.49 19.52
N THR A 704 -8.31 0.70 19.90
CA THR A 704 -9.14 1.85 20.27
C THR A 704 -8.57 3.13 19.68
N VAL A 705 -9.45 4.02 19.20
CA VAL A 705 -9.07 5.38 18.80
C VAL A 705 -8.71 6.16 20.06
N SER A 706 -7.51 6.75 20.07
CA SER A 706 -7.01 7.57 21.17
C SER A 706 -7.27 9.06 20.92
N GLU A 707 -7.05 9.50 19.68
CA GLU A 707 -7.30 10.87 19.21
C GLU A 707 -7.59 10.84 17.71
N SER A 708 -8.44 11.73 17.22
CA SER A 708 -8.64 11.98 15.79
C SER A 708 -9.09 13.43 15.57
N ASN A 709 -8.73 14.02 14.43
CA ASN A 709 -9.22 15.36 14.04
C ASN A 709 -10.54 15.30 13.25
N PHE A 710 -11.17 14.12 13.18
CA PHE A 710 -12.45 13.84 12.55
C PHE A 710 -13.23 12.81 13.37
N ASN A 711 -14.50 12.60 13.03
CA ASN A 711 -15.34 11.61 13.73
C ASN A 711 -14.93 10.18 13.32
N LEU A 712 -14.08 9.55 14.13
CA LEU A 712 -13.68 8.15 13.98
C LEU A 712 -14.00 7.40 15.28
N SER A 713 -14.75 6.30 15.18
CA SER A 713 -15.03 5.41 16.30
C SER A 713 -14.92 3.95 15.85
N PHE A 714 -14.37 3.10 16.72
CA PHE A 714 -14.16 1.67 16.48
C PHE A 714 -15.27 0.88 17.17
N ASP A 715 -16.49 0.98 16.62
CA ASP A 715 -17.71 0.39 17.15
C ASP A 715 -18.08 -0.89 16.36
N GLY A 716 -17.16 -1.86 16.20
CA GLY A 716 -17.42 -3.06 15.38
C GLY A 716 -16.17 -3.68 14.75
N TYR A 717 -16.34 -4.40 13.62
CA TYR A 717 -15.26 -5.02 12.82
C TYR A 717 -14.73 -4.15 11.66
N GLY A 718 -14.94 -2.84 11.73
CA GLY A 718 -14.43 -1.88 10.76
C GLY A 718 -15.03 -0.49 10.99
N ALA A 719 -14.27 0.56 10.68
CA ALA A 719 -14.75 1.94 10.75
C ALA A 719 -14.63 2.60 9.38
N VAL A 720 -15.76 2.94 8.77
CA VAL A 720 -15.81 3.69 7.51
C VAL A 720 -16.16 5.14 7.81
N SER A 721 -15.43 6.07 7.21
CA SER A 721 -15.63 7.50 7.36
C SER A 721 -15.53 8.19 6.01
N TYR A 722 -16.53 9.01 5.70
CA TYR A 722 -16.52 9.90 4.53
C TYR A 722 -15.99 11.26 4.96
N LEU A 723 -14.91 11.68 4.33
CA LEU A 723 -14.10 12.82 4.74
C LEU A 723 -14.20 13.96 3.74
N ASP A 724 -14.00 15.18 4.24
CA ASP A 724 -13.97 16.39 3.43
C ASP A 724 -12.71 16.41 2.53
N PRO A 725 -12.86 16.35 1.19
CA PRO A 725 -11.74 16.38 0.25
C PRO A 725 -10.91 17.66 0.32
N THR A 726 -11.48 18.74 0.89
CA THR A 726 -10.85 20.06 0.97
C THR A 726 -10.04 20.26 2.25
N ALA A 727 -10.09 19.31 3.19
CA ALA A 727 -9.27 19.37 4.39
C ALA A 727 -7.78 19.26 4.02
N GLU A 728 -6.95 20.03 4.71
CA GLU A 728 -5.50 20.00 4.49
C GLU A 728 -4.86 18.67 4.93
N ARG A 729 -5.35 18.11 6.03
CA ARG A 729 -4.77 16.93 6.70
C ARG A 729 -5.82 16.19 7.51
N TYR A 730 -5.73 14.87 7.51
CA TYR A 730 -6.38 13.99 8.47
C TYR A 730 -5.37 13.27 9.35
N PHE A 731 -5.73 13.14 10.62
CA PHE A 731 -4.93 12.49 11.64
C PHE A 731 -5.82 11.66 12.55
N PHE A 732 -5.35 10.46 12.88
CA PHE A 732 -5.85 9.72 14.02
C PHE A 732 -4.72 8.93 14.68
N SER A 733 -4.90 8.62 15.97
CA SER A 733 -4.00 7.76 16.71
C SER A 733 -4.75 6.62 17.38
N VAL A 734 -4.07 5.49 17.51
CA VAL A 734 -4.65 4.24 18.01
C VAL A 734 -3.83 3.66 19.15
N SER A 735 -4.52 2.97 20.05
CA SER A 735 -3.92 2.20 21.15
C SER A 735 -4.48 0.79 21.16
N GLY A 736 -3.61 -0.22 21.28
CA GLY A 736 -4.02 -1.59 21.59
C GLY A 736 -4.31 -1.76 23.08
N LYS A 737 -5.34 -2.54 23.45
CA LYS A 737 -5.55 -2.97 24.83
C LYS A 737 -4.35 -3.82 25.30
N LYS A 738 -3.77 -3.44 26.44
CA LYS A 738 -2.81 -4.26 27.19
C LYS A 738 -3.48 -5.51 27.78
#